data_AF-A0A7X7UDJ0-F1
#
_entry.id   AF-A0A7X7UDJ0-F1
#
_cell.length_a   1.000
_cell.length_b   1.000
_cell.length_c   1.000
_cell.angle_alpha   90.00
_cell.angle_beta   90.00
_cell.angle_gamma   90.00
#
_symmetry.space_group_name_H-M   'P 1'
#
loop_
_entity.id
_entity.type
_entity.pdbx_description
1 polymer ?
#
loop_
_entity_poly.entity_id
_entity_poly.type
_entity_poly.pdbx_seq_one_letter_code
_entity_poly.pdbx_strand_id
1 'polypeptide(L)'
;MGARLRALLYFCFFLTGACGLVYEVVWSRYLAILLGNTAHAHTIVLATFMGGLAIGGFAFGRLADRLRKPIRVYGWLEAAIGLYAFFFDAIFRLYFDWFVPLGRLTYGREMLSTLWQFGLAILCILPAAIWMGGTLPILTRAITARESELRGNVGALYAINSAGAVLGTLLAGFYLVFHLGLPASMMLVGALNTLLGLAMALVGRSVPREVNAVEPPAVETGAPDEAVYSRAERTAALALAGFSGFATMALEIAWIRYFYLVLGSSTYAFTLMLAAFITGIAAGSAWLRSARAGRIPLVPLLAGALLATAAFLALSLQFYDRVPFFLWRLRLLFRPIEGNFPYYQGAIYAACFLCMFLPTIAAGVVFPATIRLAAQRRVLGGRVGAVYAINTLGTLAGAATTGLLLFQTLGLFNIFRVLFLSYAIAAVLLTAGLRRRARGFALAAVLLIALHLAVYRPIDPRVVGLGLYRRNLPPTTTFGQLRAEALHGKLLYLGEGPHAYVTVVENDESPVIDAPMRSLVINGKPDAGTGSDMYTQTLLGHLPLLFLDEPRDVFVVGLGSGVTVGAALTHGVRVDVAEISREVIAAEKWFAPYNHEALKNPRVSLYAEDAATALRFLGRQYDAVISEPSNPWQSGNASLFSLEFYQLVKQSLRPDGLLVQWMHTYNANDAAVEMVVDTLLRSFRRVSIFESLPGDYLFLASDAPLPFSPERFREKFNRPEVRADLARIHADNPAVILSMQCKQPLQARLEFDGQTVHSEYLPRLEHLAALPLFTQQKSSLLNRLDDRQFDSPGLLWAAYTRRYPIESDDIEKLFLFYRGQGPQGLKGDRGQALARLIRPRFKEAGGMLATFYLDLLRREPLTFQVLENPLTERERTDPGYLQVRFQYDLQYFDSTYWSWAPPDAGELIRLADSFAEVTGGKMEMHRSLVETFCRLGPYAACQSETDRLLRNTAPERDFLETVYRNRIQAALRYGDWPGAEEYRRRWAAIADDSRSGSLERIRAEIRYRLNLEAYLARSGQ
;
A
#
# COMPACT_ATOMS: atom_id res chain seq x y z
N MET A 1 -51.00 -3.86 -13.61
CA MET A 1 -49.83 -4.72 -13.94
C MET A 1 -49.83 -5.96 -13.05
N GLY A 2 -49.74 -7.17 -13.60
CA GLY A 2 -49.74 -8.41 -12.82
C GLY A 2 -48.49 -8.59 -11.94
N ALA A 3 -48.62 -9.32 -10.83
CA ALA A 3 -47.54 -9.51 -9.84
C ALA A 3 -46.27 -10.16 -10.43
N ARG A 4 -46.44 -11.15 -11.32
CA ARG A 4 -45.32 -11.84 -12.00
C ARG A 4 -44.48 -10.90 -12.87
N LEU A 5 -45.14 -10.03 -13.65
CA LEU A 5 -44.45 -9.04 -14.48
C LEU A 5 -43.72 -7.99 -13.63
N ARG A 6 -44.31 -7.59 -12.50
CA ARG A 6 -43.67 -6.65 -11.55
C ARG A 6 -42.42 -7.26 -10.92
N ALA A 7 -42.48 -8.54 -10.51
CA ALA A 7 -41.33 -9.26 -9.98
C ALA A 7 -40.21 -9.43 -11.02
N LEU A 8 -40.56 -9.74 -12.27
CA LEU A 8 -39.60 -9.84 -13.37
C LEU A 8 -38.89 -8.50 -13.64
N LEU A 9 -39.63 -7.39 -13.69
CA LEU A 9 -39.05 -6.05 -13.87
C LEU A 9 -38.09 -5.70 -12.74
N TYR A 10 -38.46 -6.00 -11.49
CA TYR A 10 -37.59 -5.79 -10.34
C TYR A 10 -36.33 -6.66 -10.37
N PHE A 11 -36.46 -7.93 -10.75
CA PHE A 11 -35.31 -8.81 -10.90
C PHE A 11 -34.37 -8.35 -12.02
N CYS A 12 -34.90 -7.95 -13.17
CA CYS A 12 -34.11 -7.36 -14.23
C CYS A 12 -33.43 -6.08 -13.76
N PHE A 13 -34.13 -5.19 -13.07
CA PHE A 13 -33.56 -3.93 -12.59
C PHE A 13 -32.50 -4.14 -11.49
N PHE A 14 -32.62 -5.19 -10.68
CA PHE A 14 -31.57 -5.64 -9.76
C PHE A 14 -30.31 -6.05 -10.54
N LEU A 15 -30.45 -6.89 -11.55
CA LEU A 15 -29.32 -7.36 -12.35
C LEU A 15 -28.69 -6.24 -13.19
N THR A 16 -29.49 -5.36 -13.80
CA THR A 16 -28.96 -4.21 -14.54
C THR A 16 -28.30 -3.18 -13.61
N GLY A 17 -28.80 -3.03 -12.38
CA GLY A 17 -28.11 -2.27 -11.33
C GLY A 17 -26.74 -2.86 -10.96
N ALA A 18 -26.64 -4.20 -10.86
CA ALA A 18 -25.35 -4.88 -10.68
C ALA A 18 -24.42 -4.66 -11.87
N CYS A 19 -24.95 -4.76 -13.11
CA CYS A 19 -24.18 -4.49 -14.32
C CYS A 19 -23.65 -3.06 -14.35
N GLY A 20 -24.50 -2.08 -14.04
CA GLY A 20 -24.16 -0.66 -14.02
C GLY A 20 -22.97 -0.35 -13.13
N LEU A 21 -22.91 -0.92 -11.92
CA LEU A 21 -21.80 -0.65 -11.01
C LEU A 21 -20.53 -1.45 -11.35
N VAL A 22 -20.64 -2.61 -12.01
CA VAL A 22 -19.46 -3.24 -12.64
C VAL A 22 -18.91 -2.34 -13.75
N TYR A 23 -19.76 -1.73 -14.58
CA TYR A 23 -19.31 -0.83 -15.64
C TYR A 23 -18.55 0.36 -15.07
N GLU A 24 -19.06 1.00 -14.02
CA GLU A 24 -18.38 2.13 -13.38
C GLU A 24 -16.98 1.74 -12.82
N VAL A 25 -16.88 0.59 -12.15
CA VAL A 25 -15.59 0.10 -11.62
C VAL A 25 -14.62 -0.24 -12.75
N VAL A 26 -15.08 -0.88 -13.82
CA VAL A 26 -14.18 -1.29 -14.92
C VAL A 26 -13.83 -0.10 -15.82
N TRP A 27 -14.76 0.80 -16.13
CA TRP A 27 -14.49 2.02 -16.92
C TRP A 27 -13.53 2.97 -16.22
N SER A 28 -13.62 3.12 -14.89
CA SER A 28 -12.63 3.92 -14.15
C SER A 28 -11.22 3.36 -14.29
N ARG A 29 -11.06 2.04 -14.32
CA ARG A 29 -9.76 1.38 -14.59
C ARG A 29 -9.27 1.58 -16.02
N TYR A 30 -10.14 1.42 -17.02
CA TYR A 30 -9.77 1.71 -18.41
C TYR A 30 -9.30 3.15 -18.59
N LEU A 31 -10.02 4.11 -18.00
CA LEU A 31 -9.62 5.51 -18.12
C LEU A 31 -8.35 5.83 -17.33
N ALA A 32 -8.06 5.15 -16.23
CA ALA A 32 -6.79 5.28 -15.51
C ALA A 32 -5.57 4.86 -16.38
N ILE A 33 -5.72 3.86 -17.26
CA ILE A 33 -4.66 3.45 -18.23
C ILE A 33 -4.33 4.61 -19.19
N LEU A 34 -5.35 5.36 -19.60
CA LEU A 34 -5.25 6.44 -20.59
C LEU A 34 -4.74 7.75 -19.97
N LEU A 35 -5.36 8.16 -18.86
CA LEU A 35 -5.20 9.47 -18.24
C LEU A 35 -4.21 9.46 -17.06
N GLY A 36 -3.70 8.29 -16.69
CA GLY A 36 -2.94 8.10 -15.46
C GLY A 36 -3.84 8.02 -14.23
N ASN A 37 -3.28 7.60 -13.10
CA ASN A 37 -4.03 7.45 -11.85
C ASN A 37 -4.19 8.78 -11.09
N THR A 38 -4.61 9.84 -11.78
CA THR A 38 -4.71 11.19 -11.20
C THR A 38 -6.09 11.51 -10.66
N ALA A 39 -6.16 12.34 -9.61
CA ALA A 39 -7.44 12.79 -9.07
C ALA A 39 -8.24 13.65 -10.07
N HIS A 40 -7.52 14.39 -10.92
CA HIS A 40 -8.11 15.11 -12.04
C HIS A 40 -8.76 14.14 -13.04
N ALA A 41 -8.07 13.06 -13.43
CA ALA A 41 -8.64 12.03 -14.29
C ALA A 41 -9.90 11.42 -13.69
N HIS A 42 -9.85 10.97 -12.43
CA HIS A 42 -11.02 10.40 -11.72
C HIS A 42 -12.19 11.38 -11.64
N THR A 43 -11.92 12.67 -11.40
CA THR A 43 -12.97 13.70 -11.36
C THR A 43 -13.61 13.88 -12.74
N ILE A 44 -12.82 13.85 -13.81
CA ILE A 44 -13.32 13.96 -15.19
C ILE A 44 -14.19 12.76 -15.57
N VAL A 45 -13.79 11.55 -15.17
CA VAL A 45 -14.58 10.32 -15.39
C VAL A 45 -15.94 10.45 -14.71
N LEU A 46 -15.93 10.77 -13.42
CA LEU A 46 -17.13 10.90 -12.62
C LEU A 46 -18.01 12.05 -13.12
N ALA A 47 -17.41 13.16 -13.56
CA ALA A 47 -18.11 14.29 -14.16
C ALA A 47 -18.81 13.92 -15.45
N THR A 48 -18.14 13.17 -16.32
CA THR A 48 -18.72 12.69 -17.58
C THR A 48 -19.85 11.72 -17.32
N PHE A 49 -19.65 10.76 -16.43
CA PHE A 49 -20.64 9.74 -16.09
C PHE A 49 -21.88 10.37 -15.45
N MET A 50 -21.71 11.18 -14.39
CA MET A 50 -22.80 11.88 -13.71
C MET A 50 -23.47 12.92 -14.63
N GLY A 51 -22.70 13.66 -15.41
CA GLY A 51 -23.23 14.58 -16.42
C GLY A 51 -24.12 13.86 -17.44
N GLY A 52 -23.66 12.71 -17.95
CA GLY A 52 -24.44 11.85 -18.83
C GLY A 52 -25.74 11.35 -18.21
N LEU A 53 -25.68 10.83 -16.97
CA LEU A 53 -26.86 10.41 -16.22
C LEU A 53 -27.87 11.56 -16.03
N ALA A 54 -27.40 12.78 -15.75
CA ALA A 54 -28.25 13.95 -15.59
C ALA A 54 -28.92 14.36 -16.90
N ILE A 55 -28.17 14.40 -18.01
CA ILE A 55 -28.69 14.67 -19.36
C ILE A 55 -29.74 13.62 -19.74
N GLY A 56 -29.40 12.34 -19.55
CA GLY A 56 -30.27 11.20 -19.80
C GLY A 56 -31.57 11.28 -19.00
N GLY A 57 -31.47 11.50 -17.69
CA GLY A 57 -32.62 11.64 -16.80
C GLY A 57 -33.58 12.74 -17.23
N PHE A 58 -33.04 13.90 -17.59
CA PHE A 58 -33.82 15.05 -18.03
C PHE A 58 -34.48 14.86 -19.40
N ALA A 59 -33.74 14.29 -20.36
CA ALA A 59 -34.22 14.05 -21.72
C ALA A 59 -35.23 12.90 -21.78
N PHE A 60 -34.86 11.72 -21.27
CA PHE A 60 -35.73 10.55 -21.25
C PHE A 60 -36.88 10.68 -20.26
N GLY A 61 -36.76 11.50 -19.22
CA GLY A 61 -37.89 11.85 -18.35
C GLY A 61 -39.04 12.51 -19.12
N ARG A 62 -38.73 13.52 -19.95
CA ARG A 62 -39.75 14.14 -20.82
C ARG A 62 -40.28 13.19 -21.88
N LEU A 63 -39.40 12.33 -22.42
CA LEU A 63 -39.81 11.33 -23.38
C LEU A 63 -40.76 10.31 -22.75
N ALA A 64 -40.50 9.86 -21.52
CA ALA A 64 -41.25 8.84 -20.81
C ALA A 64 -42.75 9.15 -20.74
N ASP A 65 -43.12 10.42 -20.54
CA ASP A 65 -44.53 10.83 -20.50
C ASP A 65 -45.24 10.73 -21.85
N ARG A 66 -44.49 10.68 -22.96
CA ARG A 66 -45.01 10.53 -24.34
C ARG A 66 -44.98 9.08 -24.83
N LEU A 67 -44.34 8.16 -24.09
CA LEU A 67 -44.14 6.78 -24.53
C LEU A 67 -45.42 5.95 -24.38
N ARG A 68 -45.83 5.29 -25.47
CA ARG A 68 -46.96 4.34 -25.47
C ARG A 68 -46.62 2.97 -24.87
N LYS A 69 -45.34 2.57 -24.91
CA LYS A 69 -44.85 1.27 -24.40
C LYS A 69 -43.53 1.46 -23.62
N PRO A 70 -43.58 2.03 -22.40
CA PRO A 70 -42.37 2.40 -21.66
C PRO A 70 -41.48 1.20 -21.32
N ILE A 71 -42.05 0.03 -21.01
CA ILE A 71 -41.28 -1.21 -20.74
C ILE A 71 -40.45 -1.64 -21.96
N ARG A 72 -41.00 -1.49 -23.18
CA ARG A 72 -40.28 -1.85 -24.40
C ARG A 72 -39.10 -0.92 -24.65
N VAL A 73 -39.27 0.38 -24.38
CA VAL A 73 -38.19 1.37 -24.54
C VAL A 73 -37.11 1.16 -23.48
N TYR A 74 -37.50 0.87 -22.24
CA TYR A 74 -36.56 0.45 -21.18
C TYR A 74 -35.72 -0.75 -21.63
N GLY A 75 -36.34 -1.81 -22.18
CA GLY A 75 -35.61 -2.97 -22.68
C GLY A 75 -34.62 -2.64 -23.81
N TRP A 76 -34.99 -1.77 -24.75
CA TRP A 76 -34.06 -1.33 -25.79
C TRP A 76 -32.91 -0.47 -25.27
N LEU A 77 -33.15 0.36 -24.24
CA LEU A 77 -32.07 1.13 -23.60
C LEU A 77 -31.07 0.20 -22.91
N GLU A 78 -31.54 -0.76 -22.12
CA GLU A 78 -30.66 -1.74 -21.47
C GLU A 78 -29.90 -2.60 -22.49
N ALA A 79 -30.56 -2.97 -23.60
CA ALA A 79 -29.90 -3.68 -24.69
C ALA A 79 -28.79 -2.86 -25.35
N ALA A 80 -29.02 -1.55 -25.57
CA ALA A 80 -28.02 -0.66 -26.13
C ALA A 80 -26.83 -0.43 -25.18
N ILE A 81 -27.11 -0.26 -23.87
CA ILE A 81 -26.07 -0.13 -22.84
C ILE A 81 -25.21 -1.40 -22.80
N GLY A 82 -25.86 -2.57 -22.75
CA GLY A 82 -25.16 -3.86 -22.75
C GLY A 82 -24.32 -4.10 -24.00
N LEU A 83 -24.85 -3.76 -25.19
CA LEU A 83 -24.14 -3.93 -26.45
C LEU A 83 -22.91 -3.01 -26.53
N TYR A 84 -23.07 -1.76 -26.08
CA TYR A 84 -21.97 -0.81 -25.99
C TYR A 84 -20.88 -1.31 -25.03
N ALA A 85 -21.27 -1.75 -23.84
CA ALA A 85 -20.36 -2.35 -22.87
C ALA A 85 -19.62 -3.57 -23.47
N PHE A 86 -20.33 -4.46 -24.16
CA PHE A 86 -19.72 -5.64 -24.78
C PHE A 86 -18.56 -5.29 -25.74
N PHE A 87 -18.71 -4.25 -26.54
CA PHE A 87 -17.68 -3.78 -27.48
C PHE A 87 -16.72 -2.73 -26.90
N PHE A 88 -16.84 -2.39 -25.61
CA PHE A 88 -16.12 -1.27 -25.02
C PHE A 88 -14.59 -1.41 -25.11
N ASP A 89 -14.02 -2.61 -24.88
CA ASP A 89 -12.57 -2.81 -24.98
C ASP A 89 -12.04 -2.50 -26.39
N ALA A 90 -12.72 -3.00 -27.43
CA ALA A 90 -12.36 -2.74 -28.81
C ALA A 90 -12.48 -1.25 -29.17
N ILE A 91 -13.55 -0.62 -28.70
CA ILE A 91 -13.77 0.82 -28.85
C ILE A 91 -12.64 1.60 -28.16
N PHE A 92 -12.28 1.23 -26.92
CA PHE A 92 -11.23 1.87 -26.14
C PHE A 92 -9.85 1.72 -26.78
N ARG A 93 -9.49 0.52 -27.25
CA ARG A 93 -8.20 0.28 -27.95
C ARG A 93 -8.09 1.10 -29.22
N LEU A 94 -9.15 1.13 -30.03
CA LEU A 94 -9.21 1.98 -31.21
C LEU A 94 -8.98 3.44 -30.81
N TYR A 95 -9.67 3.95 -29.78
CA TYR A 95 -9.44 5.31 -29.30
C TYR A 95 -8.00 5.54 -28.82
N PHE A 96 -7.42 4.59 -28.10
CA PHE A 96 -6.05 4.67 -27.58
C PHE A 96 -5.02 4.86 -28.70
N ASP A 97 -5.13 4.08 -29.79
CA ASP A 97 -4.19 4.10 -30.92
C ASP A 97 -4.18 5.45 -31.65
N TRP A 98 -5.33 6.11 -31.80
CA TRP A 98 -5.43 7.46 -32.38
C TRP A 98 -5.06 8.56 -31.38
N PHE A 99 -5.31 8.33 -30.10
CA PHE A 99 -5.17 9.35 -29.05
C PHE A 99 -3.72 9.72 -28.78
N VAL A 100 -2.84 8.72 -28.58
CA VAL A 100 -1.47 8.96 -28.11
C VAL A 100 -0.68 9.84 -29.10
N PRO A 101 -0.71 9.59 -30.42
CA PRO A 101 -0.01 10.44 -31.39
C PRO A 101 -0.51 11.89 -31.40
N LEU A 102 -1.83 12.10 -31.31
CA LEU A 102 -2.43 13.44 -31.31
C LEU A 102 -2.19 14.18 -29.98
N GLY A 103 -2.23 13.47 -28.86
CA GLY A 103 -1.98 14.06 -27.54
C GLY A 103 -0.56 14.59 -27.37
N ARG A 104 0.43 13.96 -28.04
CA ARG A 104 1.82 14.48 -28.09
C ARG A 104 1.93 15.88 -28.69
N LEU A 105 1.05 16.24 -29.62
CA LEU A 105 1.02 17.60 -30.22
C LEU A 105 0.56 18.67 -29.23
N THR A 106 -0.22 18.27 -28.23
CA THR A 106 -0.80 19.16 -27.22
C THR A 106 -0.06 19.11 -25.88
N TYR A 107 0.81 18.11 -25.67
CA TYR A 107 1.50 17.91 -24.40
C TYR A 107 2.47 19.05 -24.10
N GLY A 108 2.50 19.51 -22.83
CA GLY A 108 3.22 20.71 -22.41
C GLY A 108 2.42 22.03 -22.55
N ARG A 109 1.22 22.01 -23.16
CA ARG A 109 0.25 23.13 -23.13
C ARG A 109 -0.90 22.76 -22.22
N GLU A 110 -0.80 23.13 -20.93
CA GLU A 110 -1.68 22.65 -19.85
C GLU A 110 -3.16 22.62 -20.24
N MET A 111 -3.72 23.76 -20.67
CA MET A 111 -5.15 23.85 -21.00
C MET A 111 -5.55 22.97 -22.20
N LEU A 112 -4.72 22.89 -23.25
CA LEU A 112 -5.03 22.08 -24.43
C LEU A 112 -4.92 20.58 -24.13
N SER A 113 -3.92 20.18 -23.35
CA SER A 113 -3.75 18.79 -22.91
C SER A 113 -4.95 18.34 -22.06
N THR A 114 -5.38 19.16 -21.11
CA THR A 114 -6.55 18.86 -20.28
C THR A 114 -7.84 18.81 -21.10
N LEU A 115 -8.06 19.76 -22.02
CA LEU A 115 -9.23 19.75 -22.90
C LEU A 115 -9.25 18.52 -23.83
N TRP A 116 -8.09 18.10 -24.32
CA TRP A 116 -7.95 16.90 -25.17
C TRP A 116 -8.29 15.62 -24.39
N GLN A 117 -7.71 15.47 -23.20
CA GLN A 117 -8.03 14.37 -22.26
C GLN A 117 -9.53 14.36 -21.89
N PHE A 118 -10.13 15.53 -21.68
CA PHE A 118 -11.54 15.71 -21.35
C PHE A 118 -12.47 15.28 -22.50
N GLY A 119 -12.16 15.70 -23.73
CA GLY A 119 -12.95 15.35 -24.91
C GLY A 119 -13.12 13.84 -25.10
N LEU A 120 -12.10 13.05 -24.73
CA LEU A 120 -12.12 11.61 -24.93
C LEU A 120 -12.83 10.83 -23.83
N ALA A 121 -12.67 11.22 -22.57
CA ALA A 121 -13.47 10.65 -21.49
C ALA A 121 -14.97 10.81 -21.80
N ILE A 122 -15.34 11.99 -22.32
CA ILE A 122 -16.68 12.29 -22.83
C ILE A 122 -17.07 11.32 -23.94
N LEU A 123 -16.29 11.21 -25.01
CA LEU A 123 -16.67 10.38 -26.16
C LEU A 123 -16.82 8.89 -25.79
N CYS A 124 -15.98 8.38 -24.87
CA CYS A 124 -15.99 6.98 -24.47
C CYS A 124 -17.11 6.61 -23.48
N ILE A 125 -17.53 7.52 -22.58
CA ILE A 125 -18.50 7.17 -21.52
C ILE A 125 -19.88 7.79 -21.74
N LEU A 126 -19.93 9.01 -22.29
CA LEU A 126 -21.15 9.81 -22.33
C LEU A 126 -22.34 9.10 -23.01
N PRO A 127 -22.19 8.36 -24.13
CA PRO A 127 -23.32 7.70 -24.78
C PRO A 127 -24.05 6.71 -23.86
N ALA A 128 -23.30 5.81 -23.23
CA ALA A 128 -23.86 4.82 -22.32
C ALA A 128 -24.44 5.47 -21.05
N ALA A 129 -23.75 6.48 -20.50
CA ALA A 129 -24.23 7.22 -19.34
C ALA A 129 -25.57 7.95 -19.61
N ILE A 130 -25.75 8.53 -20.80
CA ILE A 130 -27.03 9.15 -21.21
C ILE A 130 -28.16 8.10 -21.25
N TRP A 131 -27.92 6.91 -21.78
CA TRP A 131 -28.92 5.85 -21.80
C TRP A 131 -29.24 5.35 -20.39
N MET A 132 -28.21 5.14 -19.56
CA MET A 132 -28.38 4.75 -18.15
C MET A 132 -29.20 5.77 -17.36
N GLY A 133 -29.01 7.07 -17.62
CA GLY A 133 -29.77 8.12 -16.95
C GLY A 133 -31.27 8.06 -17.25
N GLY A 134 -31.66 7.50 -18.40
CA GLY A 134 -33.04 7.38 -18.82
C GLY A 134 -33.82 6.19 -18.25
N THR A 135 -33.15 5.20 -17.66
CA THR A 135 -33.78 3.94 -17.22
C THR A 135 -34.78 4.18 -16.08
N LEU A 136 -34.38 4.93 -15.05
CA LEU A 136 -35.21 5.18 -13.86
C LEU A 136 -36.49 6.00 -14.17
N PRO A 137 -36.45 7.12 -14.92
CA PRO A 137 -37.68 7.86 -15.27
C PRO A 137 -38.66 7.03 -16.10
N ILE A 138 -38.16 6.24 -17.06
CA ILE A 138 -39.00 5.39 -17.92
C ILE A 138 -39.65 4.27 -17.10
N LEU A 139 -38.87 3.58 -16.26
CA LEU A 139 -39.37 2.47 -15.47
C LEU A 139 -40.35 2.96 -14.39
N THR A 140 -40.08 4.11 -13.75
CA THR A 140 -41.00 4.75 -12.80
C THR A 140 -42.34 5.04 -13.46
N ARG A 141 -42.34 5.59 -14.68
CA ARG A 141 -43.54 5.85 -15.46
C ARG A 141 -44.28 4.56 -15.84
N ALA A 142 -43.55 3.47 -16.10
CA ALA A 142 -44.13 2.18 -16.48
C ALA A 142 -44.87 1.48 -15.33
N ILE A 143 -44.37 1.59 -14.09
CA ILE A 143 -44.92 0.85 -12.95
C ILE A 143 -45.91 1.64 -12.09
N THR A 144 -45.91 2.98 -12.23
CA THR A 144 -46.74 3.88 -11.42
C THR A 144 -47.98 4.31 -12.20
N ALA A 145 -49.14 3.78 -11.79
CA ALA A 145 -50.44 4.13 -12.36
C ALA A 145 -51.12 5.27 -11.59
N ARG A 146 -51.02 5.27 -10.26
CA ARG A 146 -51.62 6.26 -9.35
C ARG A 146 -50.56 7.02 -8.56
N GLU A 147 -50.84 8.27 -8.22
CA GLU A 147 -49.93 9.12 -7.43
C GLU A 147 -49.66 8.53 -6.03
N SER A 148 -50.65 7.86 -5.43
CA SER A 148 -50.52 7.16 -4.14
C SER A 148 -49.50 6.01 -4.16
N GLU A 149 -49.25 5.40 -5.33
CA GLU A 149 -48.28 4.31 -5.51
C GLU A 149 -46.85 4.84 -5.73
N LEU A 150 -46.69 6.13 -6.04
CA LEU A 150 -45.41 6.73 -6.41
C LEU A 150 -44.35 6.53 -5.33
N ARG A 151 -44.72 6.76 -4.05
CA ARG A 151 -43.80 6.61 -2.91
C ARG A 151 -43.23 5.20 -2.82
N GLY A 152 -44.11 4.20 -2.87
CA GLY A 152 -43.73 2.79 -2.72
C GLY A 152 -42.95 2.28 -3.92
N ASN A 153 -43.32 2.70 -5.12
CA ASN A 153 -42.69 2.26 -6.37
C ASN A 153 -41.32 2.89 -6.59
N VAL A 154 -41.15 4.19 -6.39
CA VAL A 154 -39.84 4.87 -6.54
C VAL A 154 -38.87 4.38 -5.47
N GLY A 155 -39.32 4.27 -4.21
CA GLY A 155 -38.49 3.71 -3.13
C GLY A 155 -38.08 2.26 -3.40
N ALA A 156 -38.98 1.42 -3.92
CA ALA A 156 -38.67 0.04 -4.29
C ALA A 156 -37.69 -0.05 -5.46
N LEU A 157 -37.91 0.70 -6.55
CA LEU A 157 -37.00 0.73 -7.69
C LEU A 157 -35.59 1.14 -7.25
N TYR A 158 -35.49 2.25 -6.51
CA TYR A 158 -34.20 2.77 -6.06
C TYR A 158 -33.51 1.79 -5.09
N ALA A 159 -34.25 1.17 -4.16
CA ALA A 159 -33.70 0.14 -3.27
C ALA A 159 -33.17 -1.09 -4.01
N ILE A 160 -33.92 -1.58 -5.00
CA ILE A 160 -33.60 -2.80 -5.75
C ILE A 160 -32.40 -2.57 -6.68
N ASN A 161 -32.36 -1.43 -7.36
CA ASN A 161 -31.21 -1.05 -8.17
C ASN A 161 -29.95 -0.88 -7.31
N SER A 162 -30.06 -0.19 -6.17
CA SER A 162 -28.92 -0.01 -5.26
C SER A 162 -28.46 -1.32 -4.62
N ALA A 163 -29.38 -2.25 -4.30
CA ALA A 163 -29.01 -3.59 -3.84
C ALA A 163 -28.28 -4.40 -4.94
N GLY A 164 -28.74 -4.27 -6.18
CA GLY A 164 -28.03 -4.80 -7.35
C GLY A 164 -26.64 -4.21 -7.48
N ALA A 165 -26.53 -2.90 -7.36
CA ALA A 165 -25.27 -2.17 -7.41
C ALA A 165 -24.28 -2.68 -6.35
N VAL A 166 -24.71 -2.90 -5.09
CA VAL A 166 -23.86 -3.52 -4.04
C VAL A 166 -23.29 -4.87 -4.49
N LEU A 167 -24.13 -5.74 -5.08
CA LEU A 167 -23.67 -7.00 -5.65
C LEU A 167 -22.65 -6.77 -6.78
N GLY A 168 -22.92 -5.82 -7.67
CA GLY A 168 -22.00 -5.42 -8.75
C GLY A 168 -20.64 -4.97 -8.25
N THR A 169 -20.59 -4.10 -7.22
CA THR A 169 -19.34 -3.65 -6.57
C THR A 169 -18.54 -4.82 -6.03
N LEU A 170 -19.19 -5.69 -5.25
CA LEU A 170 -18.52 -6.84 -4.63
C LEU A 170 -18.02 -7.82 -5.69
N LEU A 171 -18.83 -8.12 -6.72
CA LEU A 171 -18.41 -8.98 -7.83
C LEU A 171 -17.24 -8.38 -8.61
N ALA A 172 -17.27 -7.08 -8.93
CA ALA A 172 -16.19 -6.40 -9.63
C ALA A 172 -14.88 -6.45 -8.82
N GLY A 173 -14.94 -6.03 -7.55
CA GLY A 173 -13.76 -5.85 -6.70
C GLY A 173 -13.19 -7.12 -6.07
N PHE A 174 -13.96 -8.20 -5.94
CA PHE A 174 -13.47 -9.46 -5.36
C PHE A 174 -13.34 -10.61 -6.36
N TYR A 175 -13.98 -10.55 -7.52
CA TYR A 175 -14.06 -11.72 -8.40
C TYR A 175 -13.76 -11.42 -9.88
N LEU A 176 -14.58 -10.59 -10.53
CA LEU A 176 -14.55 -10.40 -11.98
C LEU A 176 -13.21 -9.84 -12.46
N VAL A 177 -12.76 -8.70 -11.91
CA VAL A 177 -11.53 -8.05 -12.36
C VAL A 177 -10.30 -8.93 -12.10
N PHE A 178 -10.24 -9.58 -10.93
CA PHE A 178 -9.11 -10.43 -10.56
C PHE A 178 -8.99 -11.68 -11.44
N HIS A 179 -10.10 -12.39 -11.68
CA HIS A 179 -10.08 -13.67 -12.41
C HIS A 179 -10.16 -13.50 -13.92
N LEU A 180 -11.00 -12.59 -14.41
CA LEU A 180 -11.29 -12.41 -15.84
C LEU A 180 -10.54 -11.25 -16.47
N GLY A 181 -10.07 -10.28 -15.68
CA GLY A 181 -9.52 -9.02 -16.19
C GLY A 181 -10.60 -8.05 -16.67
N LEU A 182 -10.19 -6.86 -17.12
CA LEU A 182 -11.09 -5.81 -17.57
C LEU A 182 -11.92 -6.19 -18.82
N PRO A 183 -11.32 -6.73 -19.90
CA PRO A 183 -12.06 -6.99 -21.14
C PRO A 183 -13.14 -8.06 -20.96
N ALA A 184 -12.79 -9.22 -20.40
CA ALA A 184 -13.74 -10.32 -20.26
C ALA A 184 -14.83 -10.03 -19.21
N SER A 185 -14.52 -9.27 -18.15
CA SER A 185 -15.54 -8.79 -17.20
C SER A 185 -16.57 -7.90 -17.90
N MET A 186 -16.10 -6.97 -18.73
CA MET A 186 -16.95 -6.05 -19.47
C MET A 186 -17.80 -6.78 -20.52
N MET A 187 -17.22 -7.72 -21.27
CA MET A 187 -17.94 -8.55 -22.23
C MET A 187 -19.02 -9.41 -21.56
N LEU A 188 -18.70 -10.06 -20.44
CA LEU A 188 -19.64 -10.92 -19.71
C LEU A 188 -20.86 -10.12 -19.23
N VAL A 189 -20.62 -9.00 -18.56
CA VAL A 189 -21.70 -8.17 -18.01
C VAL A 189 -22.44 -7.40 -19.11
N GLY A 190 -21.74 -6.99 -20.17
CA GLY A 190 -22.35 -6.43 -21.38
C GLY A 190 -23.31 -7.41 -22.07
N ALA A 191 -22.89 -8.68 -22.24
CA ALA A 191 -23.73 -9.73 -22.80
C ALA A 191 -24.96 -9.99 -21.92
N LEU A 192 -24.77 -10.12 -20.60
CA LEU A 192 -25.87 -10.28 -19.65
C LEU A 192 -26.88 -9.13 -19.75
N ASN A 193 -26.42 -7.88 -19.72
CA ASN A 193 -27.30 -6.73 -19.81
C ASN A 193 -28.02 -6.65 -21.16
N THR A 194 -27.34 -7.01 -22.25
CA THR A 194 -27.95 -7.09 -23.59
C THR A 194 -29.11 -8.09 -23.61
N LEU A 195 -28.88 -9.30 -23.07
CA LEU A 195 -29.89 -10.35 -23.00
C LEU A 195 -31.08 -9.93 -22.13
N LEU A 196 -30.84 -9.30 -20.98
CA LEU A 196 -31.88 -8.77 -20.11
C LEU A 196 -32.70 -7.67 -20.80
N GLY A 197 -32.03 -6.75 -21.49
CA GLY A 197 -32.68 -5.70 -22.26
C GLY A 197 -33.55 -6.24 -23.39
N LEU A 198 -33.04 -7.19 -24.18
CA LEU A 198 -33.80 -7.85 -25.25
C LEU A 198 -35.00 -8.62 -24.70
N ALA A 199 -34.83 -9.36 -23.59
CA ALA A 199 -35.93 -10.04 -22.93
C ALA A 199 -37.03 -9.05 -22.48
N MET A 200 -36.65 -7.90 -21.92
CA MET A 200 -37.60 -6.86 -21.51
C MET A 200 -38.26 -6.15 -22.69
N ALA A 201 -37.56 -5.97 -23.81
CA ALA A 201 -38.13 -5.44 -25.04
C ALA A 201 -39.18 -6.39 -25.63
N LEU A 202 -38.93 -7.71 -25.58
CA LEU A 202 -39.86 -8.75 -26.01
C LEU A 202 -41.09 -8.82 -25.10
N VAL A 203 -40.90 -8.86 -23.77
CA VAL A 203 -42.01 -8.83 -22.80
C VAL A 203 -42.84 -7.55 -22.97
N GLY A 204 -42.18 -6.41 -23.13
CA GLY A 204 -42.82 -5.11 -23.36
C GLY A 204 -43.61 -5.02 -24.67
N ARG A 205 -43.41 -5.93 -25.63
CA ARG A 205 -44.24 -6.05 -26.84
C ARG A 205 -45.66 -6.52 -26.49
N SER A 206 -45.75 -7.48 -25.57
CA SER A 206 -46.99 -8.20 -25.20
C SER A 206 -47.79 -7.52 -24.10
N VAL A 207 -47.21 -6.53 -23.39
CA VAL A 207 -47.95 -5.73 -22.41
C VAL A 207 -48.98 -4.83 -23.14
N PRO A 208 -50.28 -4.91 -22.79
CA PRO A 208 -51.34 -4.11 -23.42
C PRO A 208 -51.05 -2.61 -23.35
N ARG A 209 -51.60 -1.86 -24.32
CA ARG A 209 -51.39 -0.42 -24.54
C ARG A 209 -51.88 0.50 -23.40
N GLU A 210 -52.47 -0.05 -22.35
CA GLU A 210 -53.09 0.72 -21.28
C GLU A 210 -52.05 1.29 -20.31
N VAL A 211 -51.53 2.44 -20.69
CA VAL A 211 -51.15 3.45 -19.71
C VAL A 211 -51.93 4.70 -20.08
N ASN A 212 -53.24 4.67 -19.76
CA ASN A 212 -54.05 5.88 -19.72
C ASN A 212 -53.36 6.90 -18.80
N ALA A 213 -53.53 8.19 -19.11
CA ALA A 213 -53.06 9.29 -18.29
C ALA A 213 -53.31 8.98 -16.81
N VAL A 214 -52.36 9.28 -15.91
CA VAL A 214 -52.54 9.16 -14.46
C VAL A 214 -53.94 9.68 -14.15
N GLU A 215 -54.86 8.78 -13.81
CA GLU A 215 -56.24 9.16 -13.57
C GLU A 215 -56.22 10.12 -12.38
N PRO A 216 -56.83 11.32 -12.50
CA PRO A 216 -57.01 12.16 -11.33
C PRO A 216 -57.73 11.32 -10.27
N PRO A 217 -57.39 11.50 -8.97
CA PRO A 217 -58.07 10.76 -7.92
C PRO A 217 -59.58 10.91 -8.13
N ALA A 218 -60.31 9.78 -8.11
CA ALA A 218 -61.75 9.84 -7.92
C ALA A 218 -61.97 10.69 -6.67
N VAL A 219 -62.83 11.70 -6.78
CA VAL A 219 -63.15 12.60 -5.66
C VAL A 219 -63.86 11.76 -4.60
N GLU A 220 -63.09 11.09 -3.73
CA GLU A 220 -63.59 10.54 -2.49
C GLU A 220 -63.77 11.70 -1.52
N THR A 221 -65.02 12.16 -1.43
CA THR A 221 -65.50 13.12 -0.44
C THR A 221 -65.26 12.56 0.96
N GLY A 222 -64.12 12.87 1.59
CA GLY A 222 -63.88 12.53 3.00
C GLY A 222 -62.43 12.40 3.47
N ALA A 223 -61.44 12.28 2.57
CA ALA A 223 -60.04 12.29 2.98
C ALA A 223 -59.51 13.74 3.08
N PRO A 224 -58.78 14.13 4.15
CA PRO A 224 -58.27 15.48 4.29
C PRO A 224 -57.35 15.80 3.11
N ASP A 225 -57.63 16.92 2.43
CA ASP A 225 -56.86 17.51 1.32
C ASP A 225 -55.39 17.06 1.32
N GLU A 226 -55.00 16.19 0.38
CA GLU A 226 -53.58 16.03 0.04
C GLU A 226 -53.11 17.35 -0.56
N ALA A 227 -52.63 18.24 0.32
CA ALA A 227 -52.29 19.62 0.02
C ALA A 227 -51.40 19.73 -1.23
N VAL A 228 -51.86 20.49 -2.20
CA VAL A 228 -51.07 20.94 -3.34
C VAL A 228 -49.90 21.77 -2.80
N TYR A 229 -48.67 21.24 -2.86
CA TYR A 229 -47.49 21.96 -2.37
C TYR A 229 -47.30 23.28 -3.15
N SER A 230 -46.96 24.33 -2.42
CA SER A 230 -46.68 25.68 -2.93
C SER A 230 -45.46 25.70 -3.87
N ARG A 231 -45.35 26.76 -4.67
CA ARG A 231 -44.18 26.98 -5.54
C ARG A 231 -42.88 27.02 -4.73
N ALA A 232 -42.92 27.61 -3.54
CA ALA A 232 -41.77 27.69 -2.63
C ALA A 232 -41.32 26.30 -2.14
N GLU A 233 -42.26 25.43 -1.74
CA GLU A 233 -41.96 24.05 -1.31
C GLU A 233 -41.38 23.21 -2.45
N ARG A 234 -41.84 23.40 -3.69
CA ARG A 234 -41.29 22.72 -4.87
C ARG A 234 -39.88 23.19 -5.20
N THR A 235 -39.62 24.50 -5.16
CA THR A 235 -38.26 25.03 -5.35
C THR A 235 -37.33 24.53 -4.25
N ALA A 236 -37.80 24.51 -3.00
CA ALA A 236 -37.06 23.96 -1.87
C ALA A 236 -36.75 22.47 -2.05
N ALA A 237 -37.68 21.69 -2.61
CA ALA A 237 -37.44 20.28 -2.95
C ALA A 237 -36.36 20.12 -4.02
N LEU A 238 -36.37 20.91 -5.09
CA LEU A 238 -35.32 20.85 -6.11
C LEU A 238 -33.95 21.27 -5.56
N ALA A 239 -33.90 22.31 -4.72
CA ALA A 239 -32.69 22.73 -4.02
C ALA A 239 -32.18 21.63 -3.06
N LEU A 240 -33.09 20.98 -2.34
CA LEU A 240 -32.77 19.86 -1.46
C LEU A 240 -32.25 18.65 -2.25
N ALA A 241 -32.77 18.36 -3.44
CA ALA A 241 -32.24 17.33 -4.33
C ALA A 241 -30.79 17.62 -4.70
N GLY A 242 -30.50 18.86 -5.15
CA GLY A 242 -29.14 19.27 -5.50
C GLY A 242 -28.19 19.23 -4.30
N PHE A 243 -28.62 19.73 -3.15
CA PHE A 243 -27.84 19.66 -1.90
C PHE A 243 -27.60 18.22 -1.46
N SER A 244 -28.63 17.36 -1.52
CA SER A 244 -28.50 15.94 -1.16
C SER A 244 -27.45 15.27 -2.03
N GLY A 245 -27.52 15.44 -3.36
CA GLY A 245 -26.52 14.90 -4.28
C GLY A 245 -25.11 15.39 -3.96
N PHE A 246 -24.94 16.70 -3.75
CA PHE A 246 -23.67 17.32 -3.38
C PHE A 246 -23.10 16.76 -2.08
N ALA A 247 -23.89 16.79 -1.01
CA ALA A 247 -23.44 16.44 0.33
C ALA A 247 -23.17 14.93 0.45
N THR A 248 -23.99 14.08 -0.19
CA THR A 248 -23.77 12.63 -0.23
C THR A 248 -22.43 12.31 -0.92
N MET A 249 -22.14 12.91 -2.06
CA MET A 249 -20.88 12.65 -2.78
C MET A 249 -19.65 13.26 -2.08
N ALA A 250 -19.81 14.45 -1.48
CA ALA A 250 -18.75 15.06 -0.66
C ALA A 250 -18.41 14.19 0.56
N LEU A 251 -19.42 13.63 1.23
CA LEU A 251 -19.23 12.68 2.33
C LEU A 251 -18.56 11.38 1.86
N GLU A 252 -18.99 10.83 0.72
CA GLU A 252 -18.39 9.62 0.15
C GLU A 252 -16.89 9.81 -0.09
N ILE A 253 -16.49 10.89 -0.76
CA ILE A 253 -15.08 11.20 -1.03
C ILE A 253 -14.30 11.45 0.27
N ALA A 254 -14.87 12.18 1.24
CA ALA A 254 -14.25 12.39 2.54
C ALA A 254 -14.02 11.07 3.29
N TRP A 255 -14.99 10.14 3.25
CA TRP A 255 -14.82 8.81 3.84
C TRP A 255 -13.82 7.94 3.10
N ILE A 256 -13.76 7.98 1.76
CA ILE A 256 -12.70 7.29 0.99
C ILE A 256 -11.33 7.72 1.52
N ARG A 257 -11.09 9.03 1.64
CA ARG A 257 -9.81 9.57 2.13
C ARG A 257 -9.51 9.17 3.56
N TYR A 258 -10.52 9.26 4.43
CA TYR A 258 -10.37 8.84 5.81
C TYR A 258 -10.02 7.35 5.93
N PHE A 259 -10.77 6.47 5.26
CA PHE A 259 -10.52 5.03 5.33
C PHE A 259 -9.22 4.61 4.65
N TYR A 260 -8.71 5.33 3.66
CA TYR A 260 -7.38 5.08 3.12
C TYR A 260 -6.26 5.28 4.16
N LEU A 261 -6.39 6.27 5.04
CA LEU A 261 -5.46 6.46 6.17
C LEU A 261 -5.57 5.35 7.21
N VAL A 262 -6.79 4.82 7.40
CA VAL A 262 -7.10 3.90 8.50
C VAL A 262 -6.86 2.43 8.11
N LEU A 263 -7.20 2.04 6.89
CA LEU A 263 -7.19 0.66 6.39
C LEU A 263 -6.07 0.38 5.37
N GLY A 264 -5.39 1.42 4.90
CA GLY A 264 -4.52 1.36 3.73
C GLY A 264 -5.32 1.47 2.43
N SER A 265 -4.71 2.05 1.40
CA SER A 265 -5.31 2.33 0.09
C SER A 265 -5.41 1.09 -0.81
N SER A 266 -5.95 -0.03 -0.31
CA SER A 266 -6.13 -1.26 -1.11
C SER A 266 -7.42 -1.26 -1.94
N THR A 267 -7.44 -2.05 -3.03
CA THR A 267 -8.65 -2.28 -3.85
C THR A 267 -9.81 -2.84 -3.04
N TYR A 268 -9.53 -3.71 -2.05
CA TYR A 268 -10.55 -4.27 -1.17
C TYR A 268 -11.18 -3.20 -0.26
N ALA A 269 -10.37 -2.32 0.34
CA ALA A 269 -10.87 -1.25 1.21
C ALA A 269 -11.81 -0.30 0.45
N PHE A 270 -11.46 0.09 -0.78
CA PHE A 270 -12.33 0.88 -1.64
C PHE A 270 -13.65 0.15 -1.94
N THR A 271 -13.57 -1.12 -2.35
CA THR A 271 -14.74 -1.95 -2.70
C THR A 271 -15.71 -2.09 -1.52
N LEU A 272 -15.19 -2.38 -0.32
CA LEU A 272 -16.01 -2.57 0.88
C LEU A 272 -16.65 -1.27 1.36
N MET A 273 -15.92 -0.16 1.30
CA MET A 273 -16.47 1.15 1.66
C MET A 273 -17.60 1.54 0.70
N LEU A 274 -17.41 1.37 -0.61
CA LEU A 274 -18.44 1.69 -1.61
C LEU A 274 -19.68 0.80 -1.44
N ALA A 275 -19.48 -0.51 -1.26
CA ALA A 275 -20.56 -1.45 -0.98
C ALA A 275 -21.32 -1.09 0.31
N ALA A 276 -20.62 -0.70 1.38
CA ALA A 276 -21.24 -0.29 2.64
C ALA A 276 -22.06 1.00 2.47
N PHE A 277 -21.53 1.97 1.73
CA PHE A 277 -22.19 3.23 1.45
C PHE A 277 -23.52 3.03 0.69
N ILE A 278 -23.49 2.25 -0.39
CA ILE A 278 -24.67 1.97 -1.22
C ILE A 278 -25.66 1.07 -0.47
N THR A 279 -25.20 0.17 0.39
CA THR A 279 -26.08 -0.62 1.26
C THR A 279 -26.93 0.27 2.15
N GLY A 280 -26.37 1.36 2.69
CA GLY A 280 -27.12 2.35 3.45
C GLY A 280 -28.20 3.02 2.59
N ILE A 281 -27.87 3.46 1.38
CA ILE A 281 -28.82 4.04 0.43
C ILE A 281 -29.95 3.06 0.11
N ALA A 282 -29.63 1.80 -0.17
CA ALA A 282 -30.61 0.74 -0.44
C ALA A 282 -31.54 0.52 0.76
N ALA A 283 -30.98 0.44 1.97
CA ALA A 283 -31.73 0.26 3.21
C ALA A 283 -32.68 1.43 3.51
N GLY A 284 -32.21 2.68 3.35
CA GLY A 284 -33.05 3.88 3.51
C GLY A 284 -34.20 3.94 2.52
N SER A 285 -33.93 3.61 1.26
CA SER A 285 -34.92 3.56 0.19
C SER A 285 -35.98 2.49 0.43
N ALA A 286 -35.56 1.32 0.92
CA ALA A 286 -36.46 0.24 1.31
C ALA A 286 -37.30 0.61 2.54
N TRP A 287 -36.72 1.28 3.53
CA TRP A 287 -37.44 1.70 4.73
C TRP A 287 -38.55 2.72 4.44
N LEU A 288 -38.38 3.59 3.43
CA LEU A 288 -39.41 4.55 3.02
C LEU A 288 -40.73 3.88 2.56
N ARG A 289 -40.67 2.60 2.15
CA ARG A 289 -41.85 1.78 1.83
C ARG A 289 -42.62 1.32 3.07
N SER A 290 -41.98 1.31 4.25
CA SER A 290 -42.59 0.77 5.47
C SER A 290 -43.85 1.55 5.89
N ALA A 291 -44.79 0.84 6.52
CA ALA A 291 -46.01 1.46 7.06
C ALA A 291 -45.70 2.56 8.11
N ARG A 292 -44.57 2.45 8.82
CA ARG A 292 -44.10 3.46 9.78
C ARG A 292 -43.72 4.76 9.07
N ALA A 293 -42.92 4.69 8.01
CA ALA A 293 -42.58 5.86 7.19
C ALA A 293 -43.84 6.46 6.52
N GLY A 294 -44.84 5.62 6.23
CA GLY A 294 -46.18 5.99 5.79
C GLY A 294 -46.85 7.06 6.67
N ARG A 295 -46.72 6.94 7.99
CA ARG A 295 -47.40 7.74 9.03
C ARG A 295 -46.74 9.08 9.32
N ILE A 296 -45.47 9.27 8.92
CA ILE A 296 -44.73 10.49 9.22
C ILE A 296 -44.97 11.51 8.10
N PRO A 297 -45.34 12.77 8.42
CA PRO A 297 -45.44 13.83 7.41
C PRO A 297 -44.09 14.07 6.72
N LEU A 298 -44.11 14.35 5.41
CA LEU A 298 -42.90 14.32 4.57
C LEU A 298 -41.83 15.34 4.96
N VAL A 299 -42.23 16.59 5.26
CA VAL A 299 -41.28 17.65 5.63
C VAL A 299 -40.59 17.34 6.98
N PRO A 300 -41.31 16.95 8.06
CA PRO A 300 -40.69 16.43 9.28
C PRO A 300 -39.79 15.21 9.06
N LEU A 301 -40.15 14.30 8.16
CA LEU A 301 -39.33 13.14 7.83
C LEU A 301 -37.97 13.58 7.25
N LEU A 302 -38.01 14.48 6.26
CA LEU A 302 -36.80 15.02 5.62
C LEU A 302 -35.94 15.82 6.60
N ALA A 303 -36.56 16.73 7.38
CA ALA A 303 -35.84 17.52 8.38
C ALA A 303 -35.20 16.64 9.46
N GLY A 304 -35.91 15.60 9.91
CA GLY A 304 -35.39 14.61 10.84
C GLY A 304 -34.21 13.82 10.26
N ALA A 305 -34.27 13.41 8.99
CA ALA A 305 -33.16 12.72 8.33
C ALA A 305 -31.90 13.60 8.20
N LEU A 306 -32.07 14.88 7.85
CA LEU A 306 -30.98 15.86 7.78
C LEU A 306 -30.35 16.10 9.16
N LEU A 307 -31.17 16.27 10.21
CA LEU A 307 -30.66 16.45 11.58
C LEU A 307 -30.02 15.20 12.16
N ALA A 308 -30.56 14.02 11.87
CA ALA A 308 -29.95 12.75 12.27
C ALA A 308 -28.56 12.62 11.64
N THR A 309 -28.42 12.97 10.35
CA THR A 309 -27.14 13.02 9.65
C THR A 309 -26.18 14.00 10.32
N ALA A 310 -26.62 15.23 10.59
CA ALA A 310 -25.82 16.24 11.28
C ALA A 310 -25.37 15.75 12.67
N ALA A 311 -26.28 15.17 13.47
CA ALA A 311 -25.98 14.67 14.80
C ALA A 311 -24.95 13.54 14.77
N PHE A 312 -25.08 12.62 13.81
CA PHE A 312 -24.13 11.54 13.63
C PHE A 312 -22.76 12.05 13.20
N LEU A 313 -22.68 13.00 12.27
CA LEU A 313 -21.40 13.61 11.88
C LEU A 313 -20.73 14.32 13.08
N ALA A 314 -21.50 15.09 13.85
CA ALA A 314 -20.99 15.77 15.05
C ALA A 314 -20.46 14.79 16.11
N LEU A 315 -21.12 13.64 16.27
CA LEU A 315 -20.72 12.58 17.19
C LEU A 315 -19.50 11.80 16.67
N SER A 316 -19.54 11.34 15.43
CA SER A 316 -18.47 10.53 14.80
C SER A 316 -17.13 11.27 14.79
N LEU A 317 -17.14 12.58 14.57
CA LEU A 317 -15.95 13.44 14.65
C LEU A 317 -15.24 13.41 16.02
N GLN A 318 -15.92 13.05 17.11
CA GLN A 318 -15.27 12.92 18.43
C GLN A 318 -14.44 11.64 18.57
N PHE A 319 -14.62 10.69 17.64
CA PHE A 319 -14.05 9.34 17.72
C PHE A 319 -13.12 8.99 16.55
N TYR A 320 -13.02 9.83 15.53
CA TYR A 320 -12.21 9.54 14.33
C TYR A 320 -10.71 9.37 14.63
N ASP A 321 -10.19 10.00 15.68
CA ASP A 321 -8.82 9.75 16.15
C ASP A 321 -8.60 8.31 16.67
N ARG A 322 -9.66 7.65 17.15
CA ARG A 322 -9.61 6.31 17.76
C ARG A 322 -9.97 5.18 16.82
N VAL A 323 -10.66 5.44 15.70
CA VAL A 323 -11.03 4.38 14.75
C VAL A 323 -9.81 3.59 14.26
N PRO A 324 -8.65 4.21 13.91
CA PRO A 324 -7.45 3.46 13.54
C PRO A 324 -7.02 2.44 14.58
N PHE A 325 -7.09 2.81 15.87
CA PHE A 325 -6.77 1.90 16.96
C PHE A 325 -7.74 0.71 17.02
N PHE A 326 -9.05 0.95 16.89
CA PHE A 326 -10.04 -0.12 16.94
C PHE A 326 -9.97 -1.05 15.72
N LEU A 327 -9.74 -0.52 14.51
CA LEU A 327 -9.60 -1.35 13.31
C LEU A 327 -8.28 -2.14 13.30
N TRP A 328 -7.20 -1.56 13.83
CA TRP A 328 -5.97 -2.30 14.09
C TRP A 328 -6.19 -3.43 15.10
N ARG A 329 -6.87 -3.16 16.23
CA ARG A 329 -7.26 -4.19 17.22
C ARG A 329 -8.11 -5.29 16.60
N LEU A 330 -9.08 -4.91 15.77
CA LEU A 330 -9.93 -5.86 15.05
C LEU A 330 -9.09 -6.78 14.15
N ARG A 331 -8.12 -6.23 13.43
CA ARG A 331 -7.19 -7.03 12.61
C ARG A 331 -6.41 -8.06 13.44
N LEU A 332 -5.99 -7.71 14.67
CA LEU A 332 -5.29 -8.65 15.57
C LEU A 332 -6.12 -9.90 15.91
N LEU A 333 -7.45 -9.82 15.87
CA LEU A 333 -8.34 -10.96 16.17
C LEU A 333 -8.37 -12.02 15.06
N PHE A 334 -8.03 -11.64 13.82
CA PHE A 334 -8.12 -12.53 12.65
C PHE A 334 -6.75 -13.03 12.18
N ARG A 335 -5.68 -12.24 12.31
CA ARG A 335 -4.31 -12.63 11.93
C ARG A 335 -3.73 -13.69 12.90
N PRO A 336 -2.70 -14.47 12.52
CA PRO A 336 -2.00 -14.49 11.22
C PRO A 336 -2.56 -15.49 10.20
N ILE A 337 -3.70 -16.14 10.49
CA ILE A 337 -4.24 -17.21 9.65
C ILE A 337 -4.75 -16.63 8.32
N GLU A 338 -4.15 -17.04 7.19
CA GLU A 338 -4.57 -16.59 5.85
C GLU A 338 -6.04 -16.85 5.58
N GLY A 339 -6.54 -18.04 5.95
CA GLY A 339 -7.95 -18.42 5.80
C GLY A 339 -8.93 -17.49 6.53
N ASN A 340 -8.46 -16.66 7.46
CA ASN A 340 -9.30 -15.68 8.14
C ASN A 340 -9.50 -14.37 7.37
N PHE A 341 -8.79 -14.17 6.26
CA PHE A 341 -8.84 -12.93 5.49
C PHE A 341 -10.26 -12.56 5.02
N PRO A 342 -11.09 -13.48 4.47
CA PRO A 342 -12.47 -13.12 4.09
C PRO A 342 -13.33 -12.66 5.27
N TYR A 343 -13.18 -13.28 6.45
CA TYR A 343 -13.91 -12.86 7.66
C TYR A 343 -13.44 -11.49 8.16
N TYR A 344 -12.14 -11.22 8.08
CA TYR A 344 -11.59 -9.89 8.35
C TYR A 344 -12.19 -8.84 7.41
N GLN A 345 -12.26 -9.12 6.09
CA GLN A 345 -12.91 -8.23 5.13
C GLN A 345 -14.39 -7.99 5.46
N GLY A 346 -15.12 -9.03 5.88
CA GLY A 346 -16.50 -8.90 6.37
C GLY A 346 -16.62 -8.02 7.62
N ALA A 347 -15.67 -8.13 8.55
CA ALA A 347 -15.62 -7.30 9.75
C ALA A 347 -15.27 -5.83 9.42
N ILE A 348 -14.37 -5.59 8.46
CA ILE A 348 -14.07 -4.25 7.95
C ILE A 348 -15.29 -3.63 7.28
N TYR A 349 -16.00 -4.39 6.43
CA TYR A 349 -17.26 -3.94 5.84
C TYR A 349 -18.27 -3.50 6.90
N ALA A 350 -18.47 -4.31 7.94
CA ALA A 350 -19.37 -3.97 9.03
C ALA A 350 -18.93 -2.70 9.77
N ALA A 351 -17.63 -2.56 10.04
CA ALA A 351 -17.10 -1.37 10.71
C ALA A 351 -17.24 -0.10 9.85
N CYS A 352 -16.91 -0.17 8.55
CA CYS A 352 -17.13 0.91 7.60
C CYS A 352 -18.62 1.29 7.54
N PHE A 353 -19.52 0.30 7.45
CA PHE A 353 -20.96 0.53 7.48
C PHE A 353 -21.37 1.24 8.77
N LEU A 354 -20.93 0.79 9.95
CA LEU A 354 -21.24 1.44 11.23
C LEU A 354 -20.73 2.89 11.32
N CYS A 355 -19.63 3.22 10.65
CA CYS A 355 -19.13 4.59 10.57
C CYS A 355 -19.92 5.49 9.61
N MET A 356 -20.78 4.94 8.75
CA MET A 356 -21.47 5.68 7.68
C MET A 356 -22.99 5.45 7.64
N PHE A 357 -23.54 4.51 8.42
CA PHE A 357 -24.87 3.96 8.18
C PHE A 357 -25.97 5.02 8.28
N LEU A 358 -25.91 5.93 9.25
CA LEU A 358 -27.01 6.87 9.46
C LEU A 358 -27.08 7.93 8.34
N PRO A 359 -25.97 8.59 7.95
CA PRO A 359 -25.94 9.48 6.78
C PRO A 359 -26.35 8.79 5.48
N THR A 360 -25.91 7.54 5.26
CA THR A 360 -26.19 6.80 4.01
C THR A 360 -27.65 6.32 3.94
N ILE A 361 -28.22 5.84 5.04
CA ILE A 361 -29.65 5.55 5.17
C ILE A 361 -30.48 6.82 4.99
N ALA A 362 -30.08 7.94 5.61
CA ALA A 362 -30.75 9.21 5.45
C ALA A 362 -30.73 9.68 3.98
N ALA A 363 -29.60 9.56 3.29
CA ALA A 363 -29.49 9.85 1.86
C ALA A 363 -30.45 8.99 1.01
N GLY A 364 -30.56 7.69 1.33
CA GLY A 364 -31.52 6.77 0.72
C GLY A 364 -32.99 7.13 0.97
N VAL A 365 -33.30 7.86 2.05
CA VAL A 365 -34.64 8.39 2.31
C VAL A 365 -34.87 9.71 1.58
N VAL A 366 -33.91 10.64 1.62
CA VAL A 366 -34.06 12.03 1.13
C VAL A 366 -34.32 12.07 -0.37
N PHE A 367 -33.59 11.32 -1.18
CA PHE A 367 -33.76 11.39 -2.65
C PHE A 367 -35.15 10.92 -3.12
N PRO A 368 -35.64 9.70 -2.80
CA PRO A 368 -36.99 9.27 -3.17
C PRO A 368 -38.10 10.14 -2.55
N ALA A 369 -37.90 10.64 -1.32
CA ALA A 369 -38.84 11.54 -0.67
C ALA A 369 -38.94 12.90 -1.39
N THR A 370 -37.84 13.42 -1.91
CA THR A 370 -37.79 14.68 -2.67
C THR A 370 -38.51 14.56 -4.03
N ILE A 371 -38.42 13.40 -4.69
CA ILE A 371 -39.21 13.10 -5.90
C ILE A 371 -40.71 13.29 -5.63
N ARG A 372 -41.20 12.86 -4.47
CA ARG A 372 -42.61 13.00 -4.10
C ARG A 372 -43.04 14.47 -3.93
N LEU A 373 -42.19 15.32 -3.38
CA LEU A 373 -42.48 16.77 -3.27
C LEU A 373 -42.59 17.43 -4.64
N ALA A 374 -41.73 17.03 -5.58
CA ALA A 374 -41.67 17.64 -6.89
C ALA A 374 -42.72 17.06 -7.86
N ALA A 375 -42.97 15.75 -7.83
CA ALA A 375 -43.74 15.02 -8.83
C ALA A 375 -45.25 14.91 -8.48
N GLN A 376 -45.95 16.05 -8.47
CA GLN A 376 -47.42 16.10 -8.41
C GLN A 376 -48.02 16.56 -9.76
N ARG A 377 -49.03 15.87 -10.31
CA ARG A 377 -49.72 16.07 -11.63
C ARG A 377 -49.24 15.19 -12.82
N ARG A 378 -50.07 15.14 -13.88
CA ARG A 378 -50.00 14.35 -15.16
C ARG A 378 -48.63 14.14 -15.85
N VAL A 379 -47.56 14.86 -15.49
CA VAL A 379 -46.24 14.80 -16.13
C VAL A 379 -45.25 14.18 -15.13
N LEU A 380 -45.38 12.86 -14.94
CA LEU A 380 -44.65 12.12 -13.90
C LEU A 380 -43.19 11.90 -14.29
N GLY A 381 -42.94 11.40 -15.50
CA GLY A 381 -41.61 11.09 -16.00
C GLY A 381 -40.71 12.32 -16.08
N GLY A 382 -41.23 13.44 -16.58
CA GLY A 382 -40.47 14.68 -16.73
C GLY A 382 -40.03 15.28 -15.40
N ARG A 383 -40.84 15.14 -14.34
CA ARG A 383 -40.49 15.65 -13.00
C ARG A 383 -39.56 14.73 -12.24
N VAL A 384 -39.77 13.41 -12.31
CA VAL A 384 -38.82 12.42 -11.79
C VAL A 384 -37.46 12.63 -12.44
N GLY A 385 -37.44 12.78 -13.77
CA GLY A 385 -36.22 13.07 -14.53
C GLY A 385 -35.54 14.38 -14.14
N ALA A 386 -36.30 15.46 -13.88
CA ALA A 386 -35.72 16.74 -13.44
C ALA A 386 -35.11 16.67 -12.03
N VAL A 387 -35.78 16.02 -11.06
CA VAL A 387 -35.23 15.84 -9.71
C VAL A 387 -33.97 14.97 -9.75
N TYR A 388 -34.01 13.88 -10.52
CA TYR A 388 -32.85 13.02 -10.72
C TYR A 388 -31.69 13.80 -11.35
N ALA A 389 -31.93 14.57 -12.41
CA ALA A 389 -30.91 15.38 -13.04
C ALA A 389 -30.28 16.42 -12.09
N ILE A 390 -31.08 17.14 -11.30
CA ILE A 390 -30.58 18.13 -10.34
C ILE A 390 -29.78 17.46 -9.22
N ASN A 391 -30.26 16.32 -8.70
CA ASN A 391 -29.50 15.54 -7.71
C ASN A 391 -28.15 15.10 -8.28
N THR A 392 -28.15 14.55 -9.49
CA THR A 392 -26.93 14.07 -10.15
C THR A 392 -25.97 15.21 -10.50
N LEU A 393 -26.46 16.39 -10.88
CA LEU A 393 -25.62 17.60 -11.01
C LEU A 393 -25.04 18.03 -9.67
N GLY A 394 -25.82 17.91 -8.60
CA GLY A 394 -25.34 18.09 -7.22
C GLY A 394 -24.20 17.12 -6.90
N THR A 395 -24.38 15.83 -7.19
CA THR A 395 -23.35 14.78 -7.04
C THR A 395 -22.09 15.12 -7.81
N LEU A 396 -22.21 15.53 -9.08
CA LEU A 396 -21.08 16.00 -9.89
C LEU A 396 -20.36 17.19 -9.23
N ALA A 397 -21.11 18.22 -8.80
CA ALA A 397 -20.53 19.37 -8.14
C ALA A 397 -19.82 18.98 -6.83
N GLY A 398 -20.45 18.13 -6.01
CA GLY A 398 -19.87 17.63 -4.76
C GLY A 398 -18.58 16.87 -5.01
N ALA A 399 -18.56 16.01 -6.03
CA ALA A 399 -17.38 15.27 -6.43
C ALA A 399 -16.23 16.19 -6.82
N ALA A 400 -16.49 17.10 -7.76
CA ALA A 400 -15.48 18.00 -8.30
C ALA A 400 -14.95 18.98 -7.25
N THR A 401 -15.83 19.60 -6.46
CA THR A 401 -15.39 20.55 -5.43
C THR A 401 -14.63 19.85 -4.32
N THR A 402 -15.09 18.68 -3.88
CA THR A 402 -14.45 17.98 -2.76
C THR A 402 -13.10 17.41 -3.20
N GLY A 403 -13.08 16.69 -4.33
CA GLY A 403 -11.90 16.03 -4.86
C GLY A 403 -10.79 17.00 -5.30
N LEU A 404 -11.12 18.20 -5.79
CA LEU A 404 -10.14 19.14 -6.35
C LEU A 404 -9.84 20.36 -5.47
N LEU A 405 -10.78 20.83 -4.64
CA LEU A 405 -10.67 22.13 -3.96
C LEU A 405 -10.76 22.03 -2.43
N LEU A 406 -11.74 21.30 -1.89
CA LEU A 406 -12.02 21.34 -0.45
C LEU A 406 -10.90 20.72 0.38
N PHE A 407 -10.24 19.66 -0.07
CA PHE A 407 -9.11 19.08 0.70
C PHE A 407 -7.95 20.06 0.82
N GLN A 408 -7.60 20.74 -0.27
CA GLN A 408 -6.48 21.67 -0.30
C GLN A 408 -6.71 22.91 0.57
N THR A 409 -7.97 23.29 0.79
CA THR A 409 -8.33 24.54 1.49
C THR A 409 -8.81 24.31 2.92
N LEU A 410 -9.58 23.26 3.18
CA LEU A 410 -10.18 22.97 4.49
C LEU A 410 -9.46 21.83 5.21
N GLY A 411 -8.91 20.86 4.49
CA GLY A 411 -8.47 19.59 5.06
C GLY A 411 -9.64 18.65 5.41
N LEU A 412 -9.32 17.37 5.57
CA LEU A 412 -10.25 16.25 5.69
C LEU A 412 -11.28 16.43 6.82
N PHE A 413 -10.82 16.75 8.04
CA PHE A 413 -11.73 16.83 9.19
C PHE A 413 -12.62 18.08 9.15
N ASN A 414 -12.15 19.19 8.58
CA ASN A 414 -12.98 20.37 8.43
C ASN A 414 -14.05 20.21 7.34
N ILE A 415 -13.82 19.38 6.32
CA ILE A 415 -14.87 19.02 5.34
C ILE A 415 -16.05 18.36 6.06
N PHE A 416 -15.81 17.39 6.93
CA PHE A 416 -16.88 16.77 7.74
C PHE A 416 -17.60 17.79 8.62
N ARG A 417 -16.89 18.79 9.19
CA ARG A 417 -17.50 19.86 9.99
C ARG A 417 -18.37 20.79 9.16
N VAL A 418 -17.91 21.18 7.96
CA VAL A 418 -18.71 21.99 7.03
C VAL A 418 -19.96 21.24 6.58
N LEU A 419 -19.84 19.94 6.27
CA LEU A 419 -20.97 19.11 5.90
C LEU A 419 -21.96 18.95 7.06
N PHE A 420 -21.48 18.73 8.29
CA PHE A 420 -22.29 18.77 9.51
C PHE A 420 -23.12 20.06 9.61
N LEU A 421 -22.47 21.22 9.52
CA LEU A 421 -23.15 22.52 9.59
C LEU A 421 -24.16 22.69 8.45
N SER A 422 -23.79 22.27 7.25
CA SER A 422 -24.65 22.36 6.07
C SER A 422 -25.92 21.51 6.21
N TYR A 423 -25.82 20.30 6.75
CA TYR A 423 -26.98 19.45 7.05
C TYR A 423 -27.89 20.07 8.12
N ALA A 424 -27.30 20.62 9.19
CA ALA A 424 -28.07 21.30 10.24
C ALA A 424 -28.82 22.52 9.69
N ILE A 425 -28.15 23.36 8.89
CA ILE A 425 -28.75 24.54 8.25
C ILE A 425 -29.84 24.12 7.26
N ALA A 426 -29.60 23.10 6.42
CA ALA A 426 -30.60 22.60 5.48
C ALA A 426 -31.88 22.14 6.19
N ALA A 427 -31.77 21.50 7.36
CA ALA A 427 -32.94 21.12 8.15
C ALA A 427 -33.73 22.32 8.69
N VAL A 428 -33.05 23.39 9.11
CA VAL A 428 -33.70 24.64 9.54
C VAL A 428 -34.41 25.31 8.36
N LEU A 429 -33.72 25.48 7.23
CA LEU A 429 -34.27 26.13 6.04
C LEU A 429 -35.50 25.38 5.50
N LEU A 430 -35.46 24.05 5.47
CA LEU A 430 -36.58 23.23 5.04
C LEU A 430 -37.82 23.41 5.92
N THR A 431 -37.62 23.71 7.20
CA THR A 431 -38.72 23.86 8.16
C THR A 431 -39.18 25.30 8.32
N ALA A 432 -38.43 26.31 7.88
CA ALA A 432 -38.72 27.74 8.07
C ALA A 432 -40.14 28.19 7.65
N GLY A 433 -40.81 27.48 6.74
CA GLY A 433 -42.21 27.72 6.35
C GLY A 433 -43.28 27.20 7.32
N LEU A 434 -42.94 26.39 8.33
CA LEU A 434 -43.88 25.69 9.22
C LEU A 434 -43.98 26.32 10.62
N ARG A 435 -44.84 27.33 10.80
CA ARG A 435 -44.88 28.22 11.99
C ARG A 435 -44.75 27.58 13.40
N ARG A 436 -45.31 26.38 13.68
CA ARG A 436 -45.21 25.74 15.01
C ARG A 436 -44.15 24.62 15.12
N ARG A 437 -44.02 23.75 14.12
CA ARG A 437 -43.06 22.61 14.17
C ARG A 437 -41.63 22.99 13.76
N ALA A 438 -41.45 24.08 13.00
CA ALA A 438 -40.13 24.59 12.62
C ALA A 438 -39.26 25.00 13.79
N ARG A 439 -39.88 25.55 14.84
CA ARG A 439 -39.16 26.01 16.04
C ARG A 439 -38.45 24.87 16.76
N GLY A 440 -39.04 23.67 16.79
CA GLY A 440 -38.42 22.50 17.39
C GLY A 440 -37.19 22.00 16.64
N PHE A 441 -37.27 21.91 15.31
CA PHE A 441 -36.14 21.50 14.48
C PHE A 441 -35.03 22.56 14.43
N ALA A 442 -35.39 23.84 14.37
CA ALA A 442 -34.43 24.94 14.45
C ALA A 442 -33.71 24.97 15.81
N LEU A 443 -34.44 24.82 16.91
CA LEU A 443 -33.86 24.73 18.24
C LEU A 443 -32.95 23.50 18.36
N ALA A 444 -33.38 22.34 17.85
CA ALA A 444 -32.54 21.13 17.85
C ALA A 444 -31.24 21.33 17.05
N ALA A 445 -31.31 21.97 15.88
CA ALA A 445 -30.13 22.31 15.09
C ALA A 445 -29.17 23.23 15.85
N VAL A 446 -29.69 24.30 16.44
CA VAL A 446 -28.91 25.27 17.22
C VAL A 446 -28.27 24.61 18.45
N LEU A 447 -29.04 23.82 19.20
CA LEU A 447 -28.53 23.08 20.36
C LEU A 447 -27.45 22.07 19.94
N LEU A 448 -27.62 21.39 18.82
CA LEU A 448 -26.64 20.46 18.30
C LEU A 448 -25.33 21.16 17.89
N ILE A 449 -25.43 22.32 17.23
CA ILE A 449 -24.27 23.16 16.90
C ILE A 449 -23.58 23.65 18.17
N ALA A 450 -24.33 24.17 19.14
CA ALA A 450 -23.77 24.62 20.41
C ALA A 450 -23.09 23.49 21.19
N LEU A 451 -23.71 22.30 21.24
CA LEU A 451 -23.14 21.11 21.87
C LEU A 451 -21.86 20.65 21.16
N HIS A 452 -21.86 20.61 19.82
CA HIS A 452 -20.67 20.27 19.06
C HIS A 452 -19.53 21.25 19.36
N LEU A 453 -19.79 22.56 19.33
CA LEU A 453 -18.78 23.57 19.65
C LEU A 453 -18.27 23.47 21.09
N ALA A 454 -19.13 23.09 22.05
CA ALA A 454 -18.75 22.94 23.45
C ALA A 454 -17.89 21.68 23.74
N VAL A 455 -18.08 20.60 22.97
CA VAL A 455 -17.44 19.29 23.24
C VAL A 455 -16.33 18.96 22.23
N TYR A 456 -16.29 19.63 21.07
CA TYR A 456 -15.37 19.31 19.99
C TYR A 456 -13.90 19.43 20.41
N ARG A 457 -13.16 18.35 20.14
CA ARG A 457 -11.71 18.29 20.29
C ARG A 457 -11.07 18.23 18.90
N PRO A 458 -10.15 19.15 18.56
CA PRO A 458 -9.41 19.06 17.31
C PRO A 458 -8.68 17.71 17.21
N ILE A 459 -8.85 17.04 16.09
CA ILE A 459 -8.12 15.81 15.78
C ILE A 459 -6.72 16.21 15.32
N ASP A 460 -5.69 15.69 16.00
CA ASP A 460 -4.33 15.82 15.51
C ASP A 460 -4.13 14.85 14.35
N PRO A 461 -3.82 15.34 13.15
CA PRO A 461 -3.86 14.54 11.95
C PRO A 461 -2.69 13.54 11.90
N ARG A 462 -1.64 13.73 12.74
CA ARG A 462 -0.60 12.73 12.97
C ARG A 462 -1.14 11.45 13.57
N VAL A 463 -2.12 11.52 14.47
CA VAL A 463 -2.71 10.35 15.17
C VAL A 463 -3.46 9.44 14.19
N VAL A 464 -4.15 10.03 13.22
CA VAL A 464 -4.85 9.27 12.17
C VAL A 464 -3.87 8.79 11.10
N GLY A 465 -2.80 9.55 10.87
CA GLY A 465 -1.72 9.26 9.94
C GLY A 465 -0.63 8.29 10.42
N LEU A 466 -0.78 7.53 11.53
CA LEU A 466 0.28 6.59 11.98
C LEU A 466 0.48 5.39 11.05
N GLY A 467 -0.49 5.11 10.18
CA GLY A 467 -0.51 3.90 9.37
C GLY A 467 -0.59 2.63 10.22
N LEU A 468 -1.45 2.59 11.23
CA LEU A 468 -1.58 1.41 12.11
C LEU A 468 -1.93 0.13 11.32
N TYR A 469 -2.56 0.27 10.15
CA TYR A 469 -2.85 -0.84 9.24
C TYR A 469 -1.61 -1.61 8.75
N ARG A 470 -0.38 -1.10 8.92
CA ARG A 470 0.87 -1.81 8.58
C ARG A 470 1.74 -2.16 9.77
N ARG A 471 1.38 -1.73 10.99
CA ARG A 471 2.25 -1.89 12.17
C ARG A 471 1.99 -3.19 12.92
N ASN A 472 3.06 -3.80 13.38
CA ASN A 472 3.03 -5.00 14.20
C ASN A 472 3.39 -4.67 15.66
N LEU A 473 2.43 -4.11 16.39
CA LEU A 473 2.63 -3.70 17.79
C LEU A 473 2.13 -4.77 18.77
N PRO A 474 2.65 -4.81 20.01
CA PRO A 474 2.16 -5.72 21.04
C PRO A 474 0.64 -5.62 21.26
N PRO A 475 -0.08 -6.74 21.48
CA PRO A 475 -1.50 -6.70 21.79
C PRO A 475 -1.84 -5.96 23.09
N THR A 476 -0.87 -5.64 23.93
CA THR A 476 -1.06 -4.84 25.16
C THR A 476 -1.04 -3.34 24.91
N THR A 477 -0.64 -2.88 23.72
CA THR A 477 -0.52 -1.45 23.39
C THR A 477 -1.85 -0.71 23.55
N THR A 478 -1.83 0.38 24.32
CA THR A 478 -3.00 1.23 24.58
C THR A 478 -3.09 2.40 23.61
N PHE A 479 -4.29 2.97 23.45
CA PHE A 479 -4.45 4.19 22.64
C PHE A 479 -3.63 5.37 23.16
N GLY A 480 -3.46 5.49 24.48
CA GLY A 480 -2.65 6.55 25.09
C GLY A 480 -1.17 6.48 24.67
N GLN A 481 -0.60 5.26 24.65
CA GLN A 481 0.77 5.03 24.17
C GLN A 481 0.92 5.37 22.69
N LEU A 482 -0.02 4.92 21.85
CA LEU A 482 -0.01 5.24 20.42
C LEU A 482 -0.12 6.74 20.16
N ARG A 483 -0.97 7.43 20.91
CA ARG A 483 -1.12 8.88 20.80
C ARG A 483 0.14 9.59 21.28
N ALA A 484 0.81 9.11 22.32
CA ALA A 484 2.08 9.69 22.75
C ALA A 484 3.16 9.51 21.67
N GLU A 485 3.24 8.33 21.07
CA GLU A 485 4.15 8.04 19.96
C GLU A 485 3.84 8.87 18.71
N ALA A 486 2.57 9.00 18.34
CA ALA A 486 2.10 9.84 17.23
C ALA A 486 2.55 11.30 17.32
N LEU A 487 2.60 11.80 18.56
CA LEU A 487 2.92 13.17 18.89
C LEU A 487 4.41 13.34 19.22
N HIS A 488 5.18 12.25 19.18
CA HIS A 488 6.62 12.27 19.22
C HIS A 488 7.16 12.89 17.93
N GLY A 489 8.19 13.72 18.06
CA GLY A 489 8.77 14.44 16.93
C GLY A 489 7.98 15.68 16.50
N LYS A 490 8.66 16.50 15.70
CA LYS A 490 8.18 17.78 15.19
C LYS A 490 7.57 17.61 13.80
N LEU A 491 6.31 18.02 13.64
CA LEU A 491 5.66 18.09 12.34
C LEU A 491 6.20 19.29 11.56
N LEU A 492 6.95 19.03 10.48
CA LEU A 492 7.50 20.08 9.61
C LEU A 492 6.53 20.45 8.47
N TYR A 493 5.76 19.47 8.00
CA TYR A 493 4.84 19.65 6.87
C TYR A 493 3.60 18.78 7.02
N LEU A 494 2.46 19.34 6.61
CA LEU A 494 1.22 18.64 6.38
C LEU A 494 0.63 19.15 5.06
N GLY A 495 0.54 18.26 4.08
CA GLY A 495 -0.11 18.49 2.79
C GLY A 495 -1.31 17.58 2.65
N GLU A 496 -2.49 18.16 2.46
CA GLU A 496 -3.71 17.40 2.18
C GLU A 496 -4.18 17.74 0.77
N GLY A 497 -4.24 16.74 -0.10
CA GLY A 497 -4.67 16.98 -1.45
C GLY A 497 -5.28 15.81 -2.19
N PRO A 498 -5.54 16.01 -3.49
CA PRO A 498 -6.31 15.07 -4.29
C PRO A 498 -5.63 13.72 -4.49
N HIS A 499 -4.31 13.60 -4.30
CA HIS A 499 -3.59 12.34 -4.51
C HIS A 499 -3.25 11.66 -3.19
N ALA A 500 -2.70 12.43 -2.25
CA ALA A 500 -2.20 11.91 -1.00
C ALA A 500 -2.42 12.85 0.17
N TYR A 501 -2.40 12.24 1.34
CA TYR A 501 -2.16 12.91 2.61
C TYR A 501 -0.67 12.73 2.94
N VAL A 502 0.08 13.84 3.00
CA VAL A 502 1.54 13.83 3.15
C VAL A 502 1.94 14.55 4.42
N THR A 503 2.80 13.93 5.22
CA THR A 503 3.44 14.58 6.37
C THR A 503 4.94 14.42 6.33
N VAL A 504 5.67 15.45 6.76
CA VAL A 504 7.10 15.35 7.08
C VAL A 504 7.25 15.50 8.58
N VAL A 505 7.74 14.44 9.22
CA VAL A 505 7.99 14.41 10.66
C VAL A 505 9.50 14.33 10.88
N GLU A 506 10.00 15.17 11.77
CA GLU A 506 11.39 15.16 12.24
C GLU A 506 11.43 14.60 13.65
N ASN A 507 12.21 13.53 13.82
CA ASN A 507 12.49 12.89 15.10
C ASN A 507 13.93 13.20 15.53
N ASP A 508 14.50 12.33 16.37
CA ASP A 508 15.89 12.38 16.83
C ASP A 508 16.88 12.18 15.66
N GLU A 509 18.17 11.97 15.95
CA GLU A 509 19.22 11.81 14.94
C GLU A 509 18.98 10.59 14.02
N SER A 510 19.37 10.74 12.75
CA SER A 510 19.36 9.64 11.79
C SER A 510 20.43 8.61 12.16
N PRO A 511 20.12 7.31 12.09
CA PRO A 511 21.10 6.25 12.33
C PRO A 511 22.06 6.03 11.15
N VAL A 512 21.89 6.76 10.02
CA VAL A 512 22.65 6.53 8.78
C VAL A 512 23.52 7.72 8.41
N ILE A 513 22.99 8.94 8.53
CA ILE A 513 23.71 10.17 8.17
C ILE A 513 23.72 11.12 9.37
N ASP A 514 24.72 12.00 9.41
CA ASP A 514 24.81 13.07 10.41
C ASP A 514 23.76 14.17 10.14
N ALA A 515 22.50 13.86 10.46
CA ALA A 515 21.35 14.73 10.27
C ALA A 515 20.16 14.31 11.15
N PRO A 516 19.18 15.20 11.40
CA PRO A 516 17.90 14.80 11.98
C PRO A 516 17.18 13.76 11.12
N MET A 517 16.53 12.79 11.76
CA MET A 517 15.71 11.78 11.09
C MET A 517 14.40 12.41 10.63
N ARG A 518 14.30 12.67 9.33
CA ARG A 518 13.09 13.15 8.66
C ARG A 518 12.46 11.99 7.90
N SER A 519 11.17 11.81 8.09
CA SER A 519 10.36 10.81 7.39
C SER A 519 9.27 11.50 6.59
N LEU A 520 9.29 11.30 5.28
CA LEU A 520 8.18 11.60 4.38
C LEU A 520 7.18 10.45 4.46
N VAL A 521 6.01 10.75 5.02
CA VAL A 521 4.95 9.77 5.24
C VAL A 521 3.79 10.10 4.31
N ILE A 522 3.44 9.16 3.43
CA ILE A 522 2.35 9.27 2.45
C ILE A 522 1.24 8.29 2.86
N ASN A 523 0.04 8.80 3.12
CA ASN A 523 -1.12 8.02 3.57
C ASN A 523 -0.80 7.09 4.77
N GLY A 524 0.05 7.56 5.69
CA GLY A 524 0.49 6.85 6.89
C GLY A 524 1.58 5.79 6.68
N LYS A 525 2.09 5.62 5.46
CA LYS A 525 3.30 4.83 5.18
C LYS A 525 4.51 5.77 5.07
N PRO A 526 5.62 5.50 5.76
CA PRO A 526 6.92 6.09 5.40
C PRO A 526 7.35 5.58 4.03
N ASP A 527 7.57 6.50 3.08
CA ASP A 527 7.98 6.18 1.70
C ASP A 527 9.38 6.71 1.37
N ALA A 528 9.87 7.71 2.09
CA ALA A 528 11.22 8.23 1.94
C ALA A 528 11.67 8.91 3.24
N GLY A 529 12.98 9.07 3.42
CA GLY A 529 13.52 9.76 4.57
C GLY A 529 15.03 9.82 4.63
N THR A 530 15.55 10.41 5.71
CA THR A 530 17.00 10.49 6.00
C THR A 530 17.51 9.33 6.86
N GLY A 531 16.65 8.37 7.22
CA GLY A 531 17.02 7.15 7.95
C GLY A 531 17.53 6.04 7.03
N SER A 532 17.12 4.78 7.29
CA SER A 532 17.50 3.61 6.47
C SER A 532 17.15 3.73 4.99
N ASP A 533 16.13 4.53 4.65
CA ASP A 533 15.73 4.74 3.26
C ASP A 533 16.86 5.38 2.42
N MET A 534 17.84 6.02 3.05
CA MET A 534 19.00 6.61 2.36
C MET A 534 19.78 5.57 1.54
N TYR A 535 19.90 4.33 2.01
CA TYR A 535 20.58 3.27 1.26
C TYR A 535 19.93 3.06 -0.10
N THR A 536 18.62 2.83 -0.13
CA THR A 536 17.86 2.53 -1.35
C THR A 536 17.79 3.76 -2.27
N GLN A 537 17.44 4.94 -1.76
CA GLN A 537 17.28 6.16 -2.57
C GLN A 537 18.60 6.61 -3.23
N THR A 538 19.72 6.60 -2.49
CA THR A 538 21.04 6.96 -3.04
C THR A 538 21.49 5.93 -4.08
N LEU A 539 21.34 4.63 -3.79
CA LEU A 539 21.75 3.57 -4.72
C LEU A 539 20.91 3.56 -6.01
N LEU A 540 19.61 3.85 -5.95
CA LEU A 540 18.77 3.97 -7.15
C LEU A 540 19.32 5.00 -8.14
N GLY A 541 19.81 6.14 -7.65
CA GLY A 541 20.40 7.20 -8.47
C GLY A 541 21.75 6.86 -9.06
N HIS A 542 22.64 6.18 -8.30
CA HIS A 542 23.99 5.88 -8.78
C HIS A 542 24.10 4.59 -9.59
N LEU A 543 23.40 3.53 -9.19
CA LEU A 543 23.63 2.18 -9.69
C LEU A 543 23.56 2.07 -11.23
N PRO A 544 22.54 2.57 -11.94
CA PRO A 544 22.54 2.50 -13.41
C PRO A 544 23.68 3.31 -14.04
N LEU A 545 24.00 4.47 -13.48
CA LEU A 545 24.92 5.44 -14.05
C LEU A 545 26.40 5.03 -13.88
N LEU A 546 26.70 4.20 -12.87
CA LEU A 546 28.01 3.57 -12.72
C LEU A 546 28.30 2.55 -13.83
N PHE A 547 27.28 1.89 -14.37
CA PHE A 547 27.45 0.93 -15.48
C PHE A 547 27.42 1.62 -16.84
N LEU A 548 26.48 2.53 -17.07
CA LEU A 548 26.33 3.22 -18.35
C LEU A 548 27.54 4.07 -18.72
N ASP A 549 27.97 3.98 -19.97
CA ASP A 549 29.24 4.49 -20.47
C ASP A 549 29.37 6.02 -20.43
N GLU A 550 28.38 6.71 -21.00
CA GLU A 550 28.26 8.18 -21.02
C GLU A 550 26.78 8.58 -20.91
N PRO A 551 26.12 8.33 -19.75
CA PRO A 551 24.72 8.66 -19.60
C PRO A 551 24.53 10.18 -19.68
N ARG A 552 23.44 10.63 -20.33
CA ARG A 552 23.10 12.04 -20.53
C ARG A 552 21.67 12.34 -20.08
N ASP A 553 20.74 11.45 -20.34
CA ASP A 553 19.31 11.66 -20.10
C ASP A 553 18.75 10.54 -19.21
N VAL A 554 18.20 10.93 -18.08
CA VAL A 554 17.58 10.02 -17.10
C VAL A 554 16.14 10.42 -16.88
N PHE A 555 15.24 9.44 -16.82
CA PHE A 555 13.86 9.63 -16.38
C PHE A 555 13.67 8.98 -15.01
N VAL A 556 13.10 9.71 -14.05
CA VAL A 556 12.82 9.23 -12.70
C VAL A 556 11.31 9.18 -12.47
N VAL A 557 10.80 8.02 -12.09
CA VAL A 557 9.39 7.79 -11.71
C VAL A 557 9.26 7.93 -10.21
N GLY A 558 8.54 8.96 -9.76
CA GLY A 558 8.40 9.33 -8.35
C GLY A 558 9.53 10.26 -7.89
N LEU A 559 9.20 11.28 -7.12
CA LEU A 559 10.18 12.20 -6.54
C LEU A 559 10.61 11.77 -5.14
N GLY A 560 9.66 11.37 -4.30
CA GLY A 560 9.92 11.05 -2.89
C GLY A 560 10.58 12.22 -2.15
N SER A 561 11.74 11.97 -1.54
CA SER A 561 12.55 13.02 -0.90
C SER A 561 13.43 13.82 -1.89
N GLY A 562 13.49 13.41 -3.16
CA GLY A 562 14.40 13.95 -4.17
C GLY A 562 15.83 13.39 -4.11
N VAL A 563 16.18 12.56 -3.12
CA VAL A 563 17.54 12.00 -2.97
C VAL A 563 17.99 11.22 -4.20
N THR A 564 17.11 10.39 -4.79
CA THR A 564 17.38 9.65 -6.03
C THR A 564 17.76 10.57 -7.20
N VAL A 565 17.02 11.68 -7.36
CA VAL A 565 17.32 12.70 -8.38
C VAL A 565 18.66 13.37 -8.09
N GLY A 566 18.89 13.76 -6.82
CA GLY A 566 20.15 14.33 -6.36
C GLY A 566 21.36 13.45 -6.65
N ALA A 567 21.28 12.17 -6.29
CA ALA A 567 22.32 11.18 -6.54
C ALA A 567 22.59 11.02 -8.05
N ALA A 568 21.55 11.01 -8.90
CA ALA A 568 21.72 10.98 -10.34
C ALA A 568 22.47 12.22 -10.88
N LEU A 569 22.17 13.41 -10.35
CA LEU A 569 22.80 14.67 -10.77
C LEU A 569 24.32 14.72 -10.55
N THR A 570 24.86 13.95 -9.59
CA THR A 570 26.32 13.82 -9.36
C THR A 570 27.07 13.22 -10.55
N HIS A 571 26.36 12.57 -11.47
CA HIS A 571 26.92 12.05 -12.72
C HIS A 571 26.87 13.05 -13.88
N GLY A 572 26.31 14.24 -13.64
CA GLY A 572 26.22 15.31 -14.62
C GLY A 572 25.10 15.16 -15.65
N VAL A 573 24.15 14.27 -15.43
CA VAL A 573 23.03 13.99 -16.35
C VAL A 573 21.92 15.06 -16.29
N ARG A 574 21.08 15.10 -17.33
CA ARG A 574 19.78 15.75 -17.33
C ARG A 574 18.74 14.78 -16.78
N VAL A 575 17.87 15.25 -15.88
CA VAL A 575 16.85 14.42 -15.24
C VAL A 575 15.46 14.95 -15.53
N ASP A 576 14.62 14.15 -16.17
CA ASP A 576 13.18 14.35 -16.19
C ASP A 576 12.58 13.57 -15.02
N VAL A 577 11.82 14.21 -14.14
CA VAL A 577 11.18 13.56 -12.98
C VAL A 577 9.66 13.74 -13.05
N ALA A 578 8.92 12.64 -12.93
CA ALA A 578 7.46 12.65 -12.88
C ALA A 578 6.98 12.31 -11.47
N GLU A 579 6.28 13.24 -10.82
CA GLU A 579 5.68 13.07 -9.50
C GLU A 579 4.20 13.40 -9.55
N ILE A 580 3.37 12.43 -9.15
CA ILE A 580 1.91 12.53 -9.26
C ILE A 580 1.29 13.42 -8.18
N SER A 581 1.92 13.53 -7.01
CA SER A 581 1.42 14.30 -5.87
C SER A 581 2.11 15.65 -5.75
N ARG A 582 1.31 16.72 -5.87
CA ARG A 582 1.77 18.10 -5.61
C ARG A 582 2.20 18.30 -4.15
N GLU A 583 1.62 17.52 -3.24
CA GLU A 583 1.96 17.54 -1.81
C GLU A 583 3.35 16.95 -1.56
N VAL A 584 3.75 15.91 -2.30
CA VAL A 584 5.13 15.37 -2.26
C VAL A 584 6.13 16.38 -2.83
N ILE A 585 5.80 17.00 -3.98
CA ILE A 585 6.63 18.08 -4.57
C ILE A 585 6.85 19.21 -3.55
N ALA A 586 5.79 19.64 -2.86
CA ALA A 586 5.88 20.71 -1.86
C ALA A 586 6.65 20.28 -0.59
N ALA A 587 6.68 18.98 -0.27
CA ALA A 587 7.41 18.42 0.86
C ALA A 587 8.93 18.30 0.61
N GLU A 588 9.36 18.17 -0.65
CA GLU A 588 10.76 17.98 -1.04
C GLU A 588 11.72 19.01 -0.44
N LYS A 589 11.28 20.27 -0.25
CA LYS A 589 12.12 21.33 0.32
C LYS A 589 12.68 21.01 1.71
N TRP A 590 12.04 20.12 2.46
CA TRP A 590 12.51 19.65 3.77
C TRP A 590 13.62 18.61 3.67
N PHE A 591 13.94 18.16 2.45
CA PHE A 591 15.01 17.24 2.12
C PHE A 591 16.10 17.88 1.25
N ALA A 592 15.91 19.14 0.82
CA ALA A 592 16.87 19.91 0.02
C ALA A 592 18.35 19.82 0.49
N PRO A 593 18.66 19.87 1.82
CA PRO A 593 20.04 19.72 2.30
C PRO A 593 20.66 18.35 2.05
N TYR A 594 19.85 17.33 1.76
CA TYR A 594 20.26 15.94 1.65
C TYR A 594 20.13 15.37 0.24
N ASN A 595 19.58 16.16 -0.70
CA ASN A 595 19.28 15.73 -2.06
C ASN A 595 19.96 16.60 -3.14
N HIS A 596 20.99 17.37 -2.76
CA HIS A 596 21.74 18.27 -3.66
C HIS A 596 20.89 19.39 -4.27
N GLU A 597 19.89 19.88 -3.52
CA GLU A 597 18.91 20.86 -3.98
C GLU A 597 18.29 20.49 -5.34
N ALA A 598 17.93 19.21 -5.50
CA ALA A 598 17.58 18.58 -6.77
C ALA A 598 16.63 19.43 -7.63
N LEU A 599 15.51 19.90 -7.07
CA LEU A 599 14.51 20.66 -7.84
C LEU A 599 14.94 22.08 -8.24
N LYS A 600 16.02 22.63 -7.66
CA LYS A 600 16.59 23.92 -8.08
C LYS A 600 17.65 23.76 -9.17
N ASN A 601 18.12 22.54 -9.44
CA ASN A 601 19.14 22.30 -10.43
C ASN A 601 18.57 22.50 -11.85
N PRO A 602 19.20 23.31 -12.73
CA PRO A 602 18.69 23.59 -14.07
C PRO A 602 18.66 22.36 -15.00
N ARG A 603 19.32 21.26 -14.61
CA ARG A 603 19.28 19.99 -15.35
C ARG A 603 18.04 19.15 -15.04
N VAL A 604 17.21 19.56 -14.06
CA VAL A 604 15.99 18.86 -13.66
C VAL A 604 14.78 19.50 -14.33
N SER A 605 13.93 18.68 -14.94
CA SER A 605 12.60 19.06 -15.40
C SER A 605 11.55 18.24 -14.65
N LEU A 606 10.75 18.92 -13.83
CA LEU A 606 9.70 18.32 -13.02
C LEU A 606 8.36 18.34 -13.75
N TYR A 607 7.71 17.18 -13.80
CA TYR A 607 6.37 16.98 -14.35
C TYR A 607 5.44 16.54 -13.20
N ALA A 608 4.48 17.40 -12.84
CA ALA A 608 3.47 17.10 -11.84
C ALA A 608 2.34 16.23 -12.44
N GLU A 609 2.68 14.99 -12.81
CA GLU A 609 1.85 14.10 -13.64
C GLU A 609 2.13 12.63 -13.29
N ASP A 610 1.19 11.75 -13.64
CA ASP A 610 1.42 10.30 -13.64
C ASP A 610 2.61 9.94 -14.56
N ALA A 611 3.51 9.07 -14.07
CA ALA A 611 4.75 8.80 -14.76
C ALA A 611 4.59 8.03 -16.09
N ALA A 612 3.62 7.11 -16.18
CA ALA A 612 3.34 6.41 -17.43
C ALA A 612 2.75 7.38 -18.46
N THR A 613 1.85 8.26 -18.02
CA THR A 613 1.33 9.37 -18.83
C THR A 613 2.46 10.28 -19.33
N ALA A 614 3.32 10.76 -18.43
CA ALA A 614 4.42 11.65 -18.78
C ALA A 614 5.38 11.00 -19.78
N LEU A 615 5.82 9.77 -19.51
CA LEU A 615 6.74 9.05 -20.39
C LEU A 615 6.15 8.83 -21.80
N ARG A 616 4.87 8.48 -21.89
CA ARG A 616 4.13 8.26 -23.14
C ARG A 616 4.01 9.51 -24.00
N PHE A 617 3.78 10.67 -23.37
CA PHE A 617 3.56 11.93 -24.07
C PHE A 617 4.83 12.74 -24.33
N LEU A 618 5.86 12.61 -23.49
CA LEU A 618 7.17 13.21 -23.77
C LEU A 618 7.80 12.61 -25.03
N GLY A 619 7.63 11.30 -25.26
CA GLY A 619 8.09 10.63 -26.48
C GLY A 619 9.61 10.71 -26.69
N ARG A 620 10.38 10.90 -25.61
CA ARG A 620 11.85 10.98 -25.62
C ARG A 620 12.48 9.61 -25.32
N GLN A 621 13.76 9.46 -25.67
CA GLN A 621 14.57 8.31 -25.30
C GLN A 621 15.58 8.67 -24.21
N TYR A 622 15.73 7.78 -23.24
CA TYR A 622 16.59 7.93 -22.06
C TYR A 622 17.68 6.86 -22.01
N ASP A 623 18.82 7.19 -21.40
CA ASP A 623 19.88 6.23 -21.10
C ASP A 623 19.48 5.35 -19.90
N ALA A 624 18.78 5.94 -18.93
CA ALA A 624 18.24 5.21 -17.79
C ALA A 624 16.82 5.66 -17.47
N VAL A 625 15.97 4.70 -17.11
CA VAL A 625 14.70 4.94 -16.44
C VAL A 625 14.82 4.36 -15.04
N ILE A 626 14.77 5.23 -14.02
CA ILE A 626 14.82 4.86 -12.61
C ILE A 626 13.39 4.90 -12.08
N SER A 627 12.89 3.78 -11.59
CA SER A 627 11.51 3.65 -11.14
C SER A 627 11.41 3.28 -9.67
N GLU A 628 10.86 4.21 -8.89
CA GLU A 628 10.73 4.15 -7.43
C GLU A 628 9.25 4.30 -6.99
N PRO A 629 8.34 3.43 -7.45
CA PRO A 629 6.96 3.44 -6.99
C PRO A 629 6.86 2.89 -5.56
N SER A 630 5.79 3.28 -4.86
CA SER A 630 5.44 2.67 -3.58
C SER A 630 4.88 1.24 -3.76
N ASN A 631 4.46 0.59 -2.67
CA ASN A 631 4.12 -0.84 -2.70
C ASN A 631 2.94 -1.16 -3.63
N PRO A 632 2.93 -2.32 -4.33
CA PRO A 632 1.88 -2.71 -5.27
C PRO A 632 0.48 -2.92 -4.67
N TRP A 633 0.35 -3.10 -3.35
CA TRP A 633 -0.95 -3.20 -2.68
C TRP A 633 -1.68 -1.86 -2.58
N GLN A 634 -0.96 -0.74 -2.75
CA GLN A 634 -1.57 0.58 -2.84
C GLN A 634 -2.16 0.78 -4.24
N SER A 635 -3.42 1.19 -4.26
CA SER A 635 -4.19 1.42 -5.48
C SER A 635 -3.43 2.32 -6.46
N GLY A 636 -3.25 1.82 -7.68
CA GLY A 636 -2.55 2.51 -8.76
C GLY A 636 -1.07 2.19 -8.90
N ASN A 637 -0.35 1.78 -7.84
CA ASN A 637 1.09 1.51 -7.98
C ASN A 637 1.39 0.20 -8.72
N ALA A 638 0.46 -0.77 -8.69
CA ALA A 638 0.62 -2.03 -9.41
C ALA A 638 0.80 -1.84 -10.92
N SER A 639 0.21 -0.79 -11.53
CA SER A 639 0.36 -0.54 -12.97
C SER A 639 1.81 -0.26 -13.38
N LEU A 640 2.64 0.27 -12.48
CA LEU A 640 4.08 0.49 -12.70
C LEU A 640 4.91 -0.81 -12.63
N PHE A 641 4.26 -1.95 -12.39
CA PHE A 641 4.84 -3.29 -12.48
C PHE A 641 4.17 -4.14 -13.59
N SER A 642 3.42 -3.51 -14.49
CA SER A 642 2.67 -4.18 -15.56
C SER A 642 3.51 -4.42 -16.80
N LEU A 643 3.07 -5.39 -17.62
CA LEU A 643 3.63 -5.63 -18.94
C LEU A 643 3.57 -4.37 -19.82
N GLU A 644 2.46 -3.65 -19.80
CA GLU A 644 2.25 -2.43 -20.59
C GLU A 644 3.22 -1.31 -20.17
N PHE A 645 3.45 -1.13 -18.87
CA PHE A 645 4.42 -0.15 -18.38
C PHE A 645 5.86 -0.53 -18.75
N TYR A 646 6.25 -1.79 -18.58
CA TYR A 646 7.60 -2.22 -18.97
C TYR A 646 7.84 -2.12 -20.48
N GLN A 647 6.81 -2.38 -21.31
CA GLN A 647 6.88 -2.14 -22.75
C GLN A 647 7.03 -0.65 -23.08
N LEU A 648 6.31 0.23 -22.38
CA LEU A 648 6.45 1.68 -22.52
C LEU A 648 7.86 2.16 -22.14
N VAL A 649 8.38 1.68 -21.01
CA VAL A 649 9.76 1.97 -20.58
C VAL A 649 10.75 1.50 -21.64
N LYS A 650 10.62 0.26 -22.13
CA LYS A 650 11.48 -0.30 -23.16
C LYS A 650 11.48 0.54 -24.45
N GLN A 651 10.33 1.04 -24.88
CA GLN A 651 10.22 1.93 -26.04
C GLN A 651 10.86 3.31 -25.80
N SER A 652 10.98 3.71 -24.54
CA SER A 652 11.55 4.99 -24.11
C SER A 652 13.04 4.87 -23.71
N LEU A 653 13.62 3.68 -23.76
CA LEU A 653 15.05 3.47 -23.54
C LEU A 653 15.81 3.52 -24.88
N ARG A 654 17.05 4.03 -24.82
CA ARG A 654 18.02 3.83 -25.90
C ARG A 654 18.41 2.35 -25.99
N PRO A 655 19.02 1.87 -27.11
CA PRO A 655 19.34 0.45 -27.30
C PRO A 655 20.13 -0.20 -26.16
N ASP A 656 21.08 0.53 -25.56
CA ASP A 656 21.91 0.08 -24.42
C ASP A 656 21.41 0.63 -23.07
N GLY A 657 20.20 1.19 -23.03
CA GLY A 657 19.63 1.80 -21.85
C GLY A 657 19.25 0.79 -20.77
N LEU A 658 19.13 1.27 -19.53
CA LEU A 658 18.79 0.47 -18.36
C LEU A 658 17.50 0.93 -17.71
N LEU A 659 16.61 -0.01 -17.39
CA LEU A 659 15.58 0.19 -16.36
C LEU A 659 16.19 -0.23 -15.02
N VAL A 660 16.04 0.62 -14.01
CA VAL A 660 16.27 0.27 -12.60
C VAL A 660 14.98 0.43 -11.84
N GLN A 661 14.45 -0.67 -11.30
CA GLN A 661 13.17 -0.69 -10.59
C GLN A 661 13.39 -1.13 -9.15
N TRP A 662 12.91 -0.34 -8.19
CA TRP A 662 12.81 -0.77 -6.80
C TRP A 662 11.68 -1.79 -6.61
N MET A 663 12.00 -2.91 -5.96
CA MET A 663 11.06 -3.94 -5.55
C MET A 663 11.24 -4.28 -4.07
N HIS A 664 10.13 -4.27 -3.34
CA HIS A 664 10.12 -4.52 -1.90
C HIS A 664 9.61 -5.94 -1.65
N THR A 665 10.28 -6.72 -0.79
CA THR A 665 9.82 -8.07 -0.42
C THR A 665 9.11 -8.11 0.93
N TYR A 666 9.07 -7.00 1.67
CA TYR A 666 8.26 -6.87 2.89
C TYR A 666 6.78 -6.58 2.56
N ASN A 667 5.85 -7.13 3.35
CA ASN A 667 4.41 -7.08 3.07
C ASN A 667 4.08 -7.60 1.65
N ALA A 668 4.83 -8.61 1.19
CA ALA A 668 4.68 -9.31 -0.08
C ALA A 668 4.87 -10.81 0.16
N ASN A 669 4.29 -11.65 -0.71
CA ASN A 669 4.53 -13.08 -0.74
C ASN A 669 5.33 -13.46 -1.99
N ASP A 670 5.83 -14.69 -2.01
CA ASP A 670 6.66 -15.19 -3.12
C ASP A 670 5.92 -15.13 -4.46
N ALA A 671 4.62 -15.45 -4.49
CA ALA A 671 3.81 -15.39 -5.70
C ALA A 671 3.72 -13.97 -6.31
N ALA A 672 3.65 -12.93 -5.47
CA ALA A 672 3.65 -11.54 -5.95
C ALA A 672 5.02 -11.12 -6.50
N VAL A 673 6.11 -11.53 -5.84
CA VAL A 673 7.47 -11.24 -6.31
C VAL A 673 7.79 -11.98 -7.61
N GLU A 674 7.44 -13.27 -7.68
CA GLU A 674 7.54 -14.10 -8.90
C GLU A 674 6.78 -13.47 -10.06
N MET A 675 5.52 -13.04 -9.84
CA MET A 675 4.73 -12.35 -10.86
C MET A 675 5.42 -11.09 -11.42
N VAL A 676 6.06 -10.29 -10.55
CA VAL A 676 6.79 -9.09 -10.98
C VAL A 676 8.01 -9.48 -11.82
N VAL A 677 8.81 -10.43 -11.36
CA VAL A 677 10.01 -10.92 -12.08
C VAL A 677 9.63 -11.51 -13.44
N ASP A 678 8.58 -12.34 -13.50
CA ASP A 678 8.05 -12.92 -14.74
C ASP A 678 7.56 -11.86 -15.73
N THR A 679 6.88 -10.83 -15.22
CA THR A 679 6.37 -9.73 -16.04
C THR A 679 7.52 -8.90 -16.62
N LEU A 680 8.57 -8.67 -15.83
CA LEU A 680 9.78 -7.98 -16.25
C LEU A 680 10.55 -8.77 -17.33
N LEU A 681 10.73 -10.09 -17.13
CA LEU A 681 11.40 -11.00 -18.08
C LEU A 681 10.65 -11.19 -19.40
N ARG A 682 9.35 -10.86 -19.46
CA ARG A 682 8.60 -10.80 -20.72
C ARG A 682 8.88 -9.55 -21.54
N SER A 683 9.36 -8.49 -20.91
CA SER A 683 9.71 -7.24 -21.58
C SER A 683 11.20 -7.13 -21.87
N PHE A 684 12.06 -7.57 -20.95
CA PHE A 684 13.51 -7.45 -21.05
C PHE A 684 14.17 -8.83 -21.09
N ARG A 685 15.20 -8.97 -21.94
CA ARG A 685 15.93 -10.24 -22.10
C ARG A 685 16.80 -10.60 -20.91
N ARG A 686 17.26 -9.62 -20.14
CA ARG A 686 18.20 -9.80 -19.03
C ARG A 686 17.79 -8.94 -17.84
N VAL A 687 17.79 -9.54 -16.66
CA VAL A 687 17.52 -8.85 -15.38
C VAL A 687 18.57 -9.26 -14.36
N SER A 688 19.37 -8.31 -13.89
CA SER A 688 20.26 -8.47 -12.73
C SER A 688 19.57 -7.93 -11.48
N ILE A 689 19.80 -8.55 -10.33
CA ILE A 689 19.17 -8.14 -9.07
C ILE A 689 20.23 -7.76 -8.06
N PHE A 690 20.07 -6.59 -7.45
CA PHE A 690 20.91 -6.08 -6.37
C PHE A 690 20.07 -5.90 -5.11
N GLU A 691 20.62 -6.24 -3.95
CA GLU A 691 19.98 -6.04 -2.65
C GLU A 691 20.60 -4.80 -1.98
N SER A 692 19.84 -3.69 -1.89
CA SER A 692 20.33 -2.45 -1.27
C SER A 692 20.26 -2.51 0.26
N LEU A 693 19.13 -2.99 0.79
CA LEU A 693 18.80 -3.08 2.21
C LEU A 693 18.00 -4.38 2.44
N PRO A 694 17.97 -5.00 3.64
CA PRO A 694 17.20 -6.22 3.84
C PRO A 694 15.72 -6.04 3.47
N GLY A 695 15.31 -6.71 2.39
CA GLY A 695 13.96 -6.64 1.86
C GLY A 695 13.73 -5.58 0.77
N ASP A 696 14.75 -4.80 0.42
CA ASP A 696 14.76 -3.88 -0.72
C ASP A 696 15.70 -4.38 -1.81
N TYR A 697 15.14 -4.54 -3.00
CA TYR A 697 15.84 -5.03 -4.18
C TYR A 697 15.75 -4.04 -5.33
N LEU A 698 16.83 -3.93 -6.10
CA LEU A 698 16.96 -3.10 -7.28
C LEU A 698 17.10 -4.02 -8.50
N PHE A 699 16.10 -4.01 -9.38
CA PHE A 699 16.09 -4.80 -10.61
C PHE A 699 16.66 -3.97 -11.75
N LEU A 700 17.80 -4.43 -12.29
CA LEU A 700 18.47 -3.83 -13.44
C LEU A 700 18.10 -4.63 -14.70
N ALA A 701 17.25 -4.05 -15.55
CA ALA A 701 16.71 -4.73 -16.72
C ALA A 701 17.16 -4.06 -18.03
N SER A 702 17.58 -4.88 -19.01
CA SER A 702 17.96 -4.44 -20.35
C SER A 702 17.85 -5.57 -21.39
N ASP A 703 17.78 -5.19 -22.66
CA ASP A 703 17.94 -6.11 -23.79
C ASP A 703 19.41 -6.31 -24.20
N ALA A 704 20.28 -5.35 -23.84
CA ALA A 704 21.72 -5.44 -23.99
C ALA A 704 22.36 -6.14 -22.77
N PRO A 705 23.57 -6.71 -22.89
CA PRO A 705 24.36 -7.09 -21.72
C PRO A 705 24.66 -5.86 -20.87
N LEU A 706 24.68 -6.01 -19.54
CA LEU A 706 25.07 -4.91 -18.66
C LEU A 706 26.52 -4.49 -18.99
N PRO A 707 26.77 -3.23 -19.39
CA PRO A 707 28.12 -2.77 -19.71
C PRO A 707 28.97 -2.80 -18.43
N PHE A 708 29.95 -3.70 -18.39
CA PHE A 708 30.84 -3.82 -17.25
C PHE A 708 32.30 -4.05 -17.66
N SER A 709 33.13 -3.05 -17.37
CA SER A 709 34.59 -3.15 -17.31
C SER A 709 35.02 -2.73 -15.90
N PRO A 710 35.82 -3.54 -15.17
CA PRO A 710 36.32 -3.19 -13.86
C PRO A 710 37.03 -1.83 -13.82
N GLU A 711 37.83 -1.52 -14.84
CA GLU A 711 38.56 -0.26 -14.97
C GLU A 711 37.61 0.92 -15.08
N ARG A 712 36.67 0.86 -16.03
CA ARG A 712 35.73 1.95 -16.30
C ARG A 712 34.75 2.16 -15.16
N PHE A 713 34.28 1.07 -14.54
CA PHE A 713 33.45 1.14 -13.34
C PHE A 713 34.19 1.87 -12.21
N ARG A 714 35.44 1.47 -11.93
CA ARG A 714 36.28 2.11 -10.90
C ARG A 714 36.59 3.57 -11.22
N GLU A 715 36.79 3.93 -12.49
CA GLU A 715 37.00 5.32 -12.91
C GLU A 715 35.77 6.19 -12.61
N LYS A 716 34.58 5.76 -13.04
CA LYS A 716 33.32 6.49 -12.77
C LYS A 716 33.03 6.56 -11.27
N PHE A 717 33.24 5.46 -10.55
CA PHE A 717 33.06 5.39 -9.11
C PHE A 717 33.94 6.40 -8.37
N ASN A 718 35.20 6.56 -8.79
CA ASN A 718 36.16 7.45 -8.14
C ASN A 718 35.99 8.93 -8.50
N ARG A 719 34.96 9.31 -9.28
CA ARG A 719 34.61 10.72 -9.46
C ARG A 719 34.31 11.34 -8.09
N PRO A 720 34.89 12.50 -7.74
CA PRO A 720 34.80 13.05 -6.39
C PRO A 720 33.36 13.20 -5.87
N GLU A 721 32.46 13.73 -6.70
CA GLU A 721 31.04 13.94 -6.32
C GLU A 721 30.30 12.62 -6.08
N VAL A 722 30.52 11.62 -6.94
CA VAL A 722 29.89 10.28 -6.83
C VAL A 722 30.38 9.57 -5.57
N ARG A 723 31.70 9.54 -5.34
CA ARG A 723 32.27 8.88 -4.16
C ARG A 723 31.85 9.57 -2.86
N ALA A 724 31.79 10.91 -2.85
CA ALA A 724 31.36 11.67 -1.68
C ALA A 724 29.89 11.41 -1.31
N ASP A 725 28.99 11.31 -2.30
CA ASP A 725 27.58 11.01 -2.01
C ASP A 725 27.39 9.56 -1.53
N LEU A 726 28.09 8.59 -2.14
CA LEU A 726 28.09 7.19 -1.69
C LEU A 726 28.70 7.00 -0.29
N ALA A 727 29.65 7.85 0.12
CA ALA A 727 30.25 7.80 1.46
C ALA A 727 29.22 8.05 2.58
N ARG A 728 28.15 8.81 2.29
CA ARG A 728 27.06 9.09 3.25
C ARG A 728 26.35 7.82 3.71
N ILE A 729 26.36 6.78 2.89
CA ILE A 729 25.75 5.49 3.20
C ILE A 729 26.81 4.39 3.36
N HIS A 730 28.06 4.76 3.64
CA HIS A 730 29.20 3.83 3.76
C HIS A 730 29.43 2.94 2.52
N ALA A 731 29.04 3.40 1.33
CA ALA A 731 29.20 2.69 0.07
C ALA A 731 30.34 3.28 -0.80
N ASP A 732 31.33 3.93 -0.18
CA ASP A 732 32.46 4.61 -0.84
C ASP A 732 33.60 3.68 -1.30
N ASN A 733 33.31 2.38 -1.43
CA ASN A 733 34.19 1.38 -2.00
C ASN A 733 33.50 0.58 -3.14
N PRO A 734 34.16 0.40 -4.32
CA PRO A 734 33.60 -0.37 -5.44
C PRO A 734 33.15 -1.79 -5.10
N ALA A 735 33.88 -2.47 -4.21
CA ALA A 735 33.59 -3.82 -3.75
C ALA A 735 32.20 -3.89 -3.10
N VAL A 736 31.84 -2.87 -2.32
CA VAL A 736 30.53 -2.77 -1.64
C VAL A 736 29.38 -2.73 -2.65
N ILE A 737 29.49 -1.96 -3.73
CA ILE A 737 28.44 -1.91 -4.77
C ILE A 737 28.28 -3.27 -5.47
N LEU A 738 29.40 -3.94 -5.75
CA LEU A 738 29.39 -5.20 -6.49
C LEU A 738 28.95 -6.39 -5.63
N SER A 739 29.16 -6.35 -4.30
CA SER A 739 28.68 -7.39 -3.37
C SER A 739 27.16 -7.37 -3.18
N MET A 740 26.50 -6.27 -3.55
CA MET A 740 25.05 -6.16 -3.50
C MET A 740 24.38 -7.00 -4.59
N GLN A 741 25.08 -7.38 -5.68
CA GLN A 741 24.49 -8.21 -6.72
C GLN A 741 24.17 -9.60 -6.18
N CYS A 742 22.89 -9.87 -5.92
CA CYS A 742 22.42 -11.17 -5.42
C CYS A 742 21.99 -12.09 -6.56
N LYS A 743 21.65 -11.59 -7.74
CA LYS A 743 21.34 -12.44 -8.91
C LYS A 743 22.10 -11.98 -10.14
N GLN A 744 22.77 -12.93 -10.80
CA GLN A 744 23.28 -12.75 -12.15
C GLN A 744 22.13 -12.46 -13.13
N PRO A 745 22.42 -12.00 -14.36
CA PRO A 745 21.38 -11.76 -15.35
C PRO A 745 20.53 -13.03 -15.56
N LEU A 746 19.27 -13.01 -15.11
CA LEU A 746 18.29 -14.04 -15.41
C LEU A 746 18.10 -14.11 -16.92
N GLN A 747 18.33 -15.27 -17.52
CA GLN A 747 18.18 -15.51 -18.96
C GLN A 747 17.07 -16.54 -19.20
N ALA A 748 15.92 -16.06 -19.71
CA ALA A 748 14.76 -16.87 -20.10
C ALA A 748 14.07 -17.71 -19.00
N ARG A 749 12.84 -18.15 -19.31
CA ARG A 749 11.72 -18.64 -18.46
C ARG A 749 11.95 -19.90 -17.58
N LEU A 750 13.18 -20.30 -17.26
CA LEU A 750 13.43 -21.63 -16.71
C LEU A 750 13.27 -21.77 -15.19
N GLU A 751 13.01 -20.69 -14.44
CA GLU A 751 12.91 -20.73 -12.97
C GLU A 751 11.50 -20.50 -12.39
N PHE A 752 10.54 -20.02 -13.19
CA PHE A 752 9.22 -19.58 -12.71
C PHE A 752 8.09 -20.14 -13.58
N ASP A 753 7.02 -20.61 -12.96
CA ASP A 753 5.99 -21.47 -13.58
C ASP A 753 4.96 -20.64 -14.37
N GLY A 754 5.42 -19.75 -15.26
CA GLY A 754 4.77 -19.19 -16.47
C GLY A 754 3.32 -18.66 -16.45
N GLN A 755 2.56 -18.76 -15.37
CA GLN A 755 1.10 -18.57 -15.31
C GLN A 755 0.67 -17.17 -14.84
N THR A 756 1.60 -16.31 -14.44
CA THR A 756 1.33 -15.13 -13.61
C THR A 756 1.96 -13.86 -14.16
N VAL A 757 1.45 -13.35 -15.28
CA VAL A 757 1.80 -12.00 -15.74
C VAL A 757 0.87 -10.99 -15.13
N HIS A 758 1.44 -9.87 -14.68
CA HIS A 758 0.67 -8.68 -14.36
C HIS A 758 0.49 -7.81 -15.61
N SER A 759 -0.77 -7.47 -15.92
CA SER A 759 -1.13 -6.55 -16.99
C SER A 759 -2.15 -5.54 -16.46
N GLU A 760 -2.18 -4.33 -17.00
CA GLU A 760 -3.22 -3.35 -16.65
C GLU A 760 -4.63 -3.84 -17.03
N TYR A 761 -4.74 -4.69 -18.06
CA TYR A 761 -6.00 -5.33 -18.47
C TYR A 761 -6.33 -6.59 -17.64
N LEU A 762 -5.36 -7.14 -16.91
CA LEU A 762 -5.52 -8.26 -15.98
C LEU A 762 -4.79 -7.97 -14.66
N PRO A 763 -5.31 -7.03 -13.83
CA PRO A 763 -4.55 -6.42 -12.75
C PRO A 763 -4.50 -7.30 -11.49
N ARG A 764 -3.80 -8.44 -11.55
CA ARG A 764 -3.75 -9.42 -10.45
C ARG A 764 -2.87 -9.01 -9.25
N LEU A 765 -1.82 -8.24 -9.49
CA LEU A 765 -0.80 -7.94 -8.47
C LEU A 765 -1.36 -7.19 -7.26
N GLU A 766 -2.21 -6.19 -7.47
CA GLU A 766 -2.84 -5.41 -6.37
C GLU A 766 -3.71 -6.28 -5.45
N HIS A 767 -4.37 -7.31 -5.99
CA HIS A 767 -5.19 -8.25 -5.22
C HIS A 767 -4.31 -9.23 -4.44
N LEU A 768 -3.25 -9.75 -5.06
CA LEU A 768 -2.30 -10.66 -4.43
C LEU A 768 -1.51 -9.97 -3.31
N ALA A 769 -1.13 -8.71 -3.50
CA ALA A 769 -0.31 -7.96 -2.54
C ALA A 769 -1.06 -7.56 -1.26
N ALA A 770 -2.40 -7.53 -1.27
CA ALA A 770 -3.18 -7.13 -0.09
C ALA A 770 -3.24 -8.20 1.02
N LEU A 771 -3.18 -9.49 0.66
CA LEU A 771 -3.19 -10.58 1.66
C LEU A 771 -1.89 -10.60 2.51
N PRO A 772 -0.68 -10.49 1.92
CA PRO A 772 0.57 -10.35 2.67
C PRO A 772 0.60 -9.13 3.59
N LEU A 773 -0.06 -8.02 3.22
CA LEU A 773 -0.23 -6.89 4.13
C LEU A 773 -1.03 -7.30 5.37
N PHE A 774 -2.13 -8.04 5.22
CA PHE A 774 -2.92 -8.54 6.34
C PHE A 774 -2.14 -9.53 7.23
N THR A 775 -1.42 -10.49 6.63
CA THR A 775 -0.66 -11.51 7.37
C THR A 775 0.72 -11.05 7.85
N GLN A 776 1.22 -9.89 7.38
CA GLN A 776 2.60 -9.41 7.60
C GLN A 776 3.67 -10.36 7.05
N GLN A 777 3.38 -10.99 5.91
CA GLN A 777 4.34 -11.85 5.25
C GLN A 777 5.48 -11.04 4.63
N LYS A 778 6.64 -11.69 4.57
CA LYS A 778 7.81 -11.24 3.80
C LYS A 778 8.15 -12.35 2.82
N SER A 779 8.41 -11.99 1.57
CA SER A 779 8.88 -12.95 0.58
C SER A 779 10.34 -13.32 0.87
N SER A 780 10.64 -14.61 0.80
CA SER A 780 12.00 -15.15 0.89
C SER A 780 12.50 -15.67 -0.46
N LEU A 781 11.71 -15.53 -1.52
CA LEU A 781 12.03 -16.00 -2.87
C LEU A 781 13.42 -15.55 -3.34
N LEU A 782 13.71 -14.25 -3.28
CA LEU A 782 14.99 -13.71 -3.75
C LEU A 782 16.17 -14.11 -2.86
N ASN A 783 15.95 -14.30 -1.55
CA ASN A 783 16.98 -14.84 -0.66
C ASN A 783 17.35 -16.27 -1.06
N ARG A 784 16.36 -17.09 -1.40
CA ARG A 784 16.57 -18.49 -1.82
C ARG A 784 17.26 -18.62 -3.17
N LEU A 785 17.13 -17.60 -4.02
CA LEU A 785 17.74 -17.55 -5.36
C LEU A 785 19.05 -16.77 -5.40
N ASP A 786 19.60 -16.37 -4.25
CA ASP A 786 20.80 -15.53 -4.16
C ASP A 786 22.06 -16.28 -4.62
N ASP A 787 22.58 -15.91 -5.77
CA ASP A 787 23.76 -16.47 -6.41
C ASP A 787 25.04 -16.26 -5.59
N ARG A 788 25.08 -15.30 -4.65
CA ARG A 788 26.23 -15.10 -3.73
C ARG A 788 26.38 -16.24 -2.74
N GLN A 789 25.30 -16.98 -2.49
CA GLN A 789 25.37 -18.20 -1.69
C GLN A 789 26.03 -19.35 -2.46
N PHE A 790 26.27 -19.22 -3.76
CA PHE A 790 26.90 -20.25 -4.57
C PHE A 790 28.21 -19.72 -5.16
N ASP A 791 29.16 -20.59 -5.50
CA ASP A 791 30.41 -20.18 -6.18
C ASP A 791 30.11 -19.83 -7.65
N SER A 792 29.44 -18.70 -7.86
CA SER A 792 28.82 -18.34 -9.14
C SER A 792 29.74 -17.40 -9.94
N PRO A 793 30.40 -17.87 -11.03
CA PRO A 793 31.46 -17.12 -11.70
C PRO A 793 30.98 -15.92 -12.54
N GLY A 794 29.68 -15.81 -12.79
CA GLY A 794 29.06 -14.71 -13.55
C GLY A 794 28.66 -13.49 -12.71
N LEU A 795 28.92 -13.50 -11.39
CA LEU A 795 28.76 -12.29 -10.57
C LEU A 795 29.80 -11.24 -10.97
N LEU A 796 29.38 -9.98 -10.99
CA LEU A 796 30.25 -8.84 -11.30
C LEU A 796 31.38 -8.72 -10.26
N TRP A 797 31.09 -9.11 -9.01
CA TRP A 797 32.10 -9.29 -7.96
C TRP A 797 33.26 -10.20 -8.40
N ALA A 798 32.95 -11.36 -8.98
CA ALA A 798 33.96 -12.32 -9.43
C ALA A 798 34.76 -11.79 -10.63
N ALA A 799 34.12 -11.00 -11.51
CA ALA A 799 34.82 -10.31 -12.60
C ALA A 799 35.76 -9.21 -12.09
N TYR A 800 35.33 -8.41 -11.11
CA TYR A 800 36.12 -7.33 -10.52
C TYR A 800 37.32 -7.87 -9.73
N THR A 801 37.10 -8.83 -8.86
CA THR A 801 38.14 -9.37 -7.95
C THR A 801 39.25 -10.15 -8.68
N ARG A 802 38.97 -10.65 -9.89
CA ARG A 802 40.00 -11.20 -10.79
C ARG A 802 41.00 -10.14 -11.27
N ARG A 803 40.56 -8.89 -11.39
CA ARG A 803 41.38 -7.76 -11.84
C ARG A 803 41.99 -6.98 -10.68
N TYR A 804 41.20 -6.78 -9.63
CA TYR A 804 41.56 -6.05 -8.42
C TYR A 804 41.37 -6.97 -7.21
N PRO A 805 42.42 -7.67 -6.74
CA PRO A 805 42.33 -8.54 -5.59
C PRO A 805 41.78 -7.80 -4.35
N ILE A 806 40.97 -8.48 -3.55
CA ILE A 806 40.33 -7.91 -2.35
C ILE A 806 41.40 -7.50 -1.33
N GLU A 807 41.40 -6.26 -0.88
CA GLU A 807 42.30 -5.73 0.14
C GLU A 807 41.63 -5.59 1.51
N SER A 808 42.43 -5.24 2.51
CA SER A 808 41.98 -4.97 3.89
C SER A 808 40.87 -3.93 3.98
N ASP A 809 41.05 -2.82 3.26
CA ASP A 809 40.07 -1.72 3.21
C ASP A 809 38.73 -2.19 2.62
N ASP A 810 38.74 -3.07 1.61
CA ASP A 810 37.49 -3.60 1.03
C ASP A 810 36.67 -4.38 2.07
N ILE A 811 37.34 -5.19 2.89
CA ILE A 811 36.68 -5.98 3.95
C ILE A 811 36.10 -5.07 5.03
N GLU A 812 36.86 -4.06 5.46
CA GLU A 812 36.40 -3.07 6.44
C GLU A 812 35.15 -2.32 5.92
N LYS A 813 35.20 -1.85 4.67
CA LYS A 813 34.10 -1.10 4.05
C LYS A 813 32.86 -1.95 3.85
N LEU A 814 33.00 -3.22 3.47
CA LEU A 814 31.89 -4.18 3.43
C LEU A 814 31.26 -4.32 4.82
N PHE A 815 32.07 -4.56 5.85
CA PHE A 815 31.57 -4.72 7.21
C PHE A 815 30.81 -3.47 7.68
N LEU A 816 31.38 -2.28 7.50
CA LEU A 816 30.76 -1.01 7.85
C LEU A 816 29.43 -0.79 7.13
N PHE A 817 29.38 -1.03 5.81
CA PHE A 817 28.17 -0.89 5.01
C PHE A 817 27.04 -1.79 5.52
N TYR A 818 27.29 -3.10 5.58
CA TYR A 818 26.23 -4.04 5.95
C TYR A 818 25.87 -3.94 7.45
N ARG A 819 26.79 -3.55 8.33
CA ARG A 819 26.48 -3.26 9.74
C ARG A 819 25.67 -1.97 9.89
N GLY A 820 25.97 -0.94 9.10
CA GLY A 820 25.25 0.34 9.11
C GLY A 820 23.76 0.21 8.76
N GLN A 821 23.36 -0.93 8.18
CA GLN A 821 21.97 -1.30 7.92
C GLN A 821 21.25 -1.90 9.13
N GLY A 822 21.92 -1.90 10.29
CA GLY A 822 21.44 -2.47 11.53
C GLY A 822 21.67 -3.98 11.62
N PRO A 823 21.13 -4.61 12.68
CA PRO A 823 21.35 -6.02 13.00
C PRO A 823 21.14 -6.97 11.79
N GLN A 824 20.08 -6.75 11.02
CA GLN A 824 19.70 -7.66 9.95
C GLN A 824 20.66 -7.67 8.76
N GLY A 825 21.51 -6.64 8.59
CA GLY A 825 22.40 -6.55 7.43
C GLY A 825 23.50 -7.62 7.38
N LEU A 826 23.85 -8.22 8.52
CA LEU A 826 24.85 -9.29 8.63
C LEU A 826 24.26 -10.66 9.03
N LYS A 827 22.94 -10.77 9.17
CA LYS A 827 22.29 -12.00 9.65
C LYS A 827 21.89 -12.96 8.54
N GLY A 828 21.76 -14.23 8.91
CA GLY A 828 21.17 -15.29 8.09
C GLY A 828 21.87 -15.47 6.75
N ASP A 829 21.08 -15.71 5.71
CA ASP A 829 21.52 -15.99 4.34
C ASP A 829 22.45 -14.90 3.78
N ARG A 830 22.18 -13.63 4.11
CA ARG A 830 22.95 -12.48 3.64
C ARG A 830 24.36 -12.43 4.24
N GLY A 831 24.48 -12.70 5.53
CA GLY A 831 25.78 -12.86 6.20
C GLY A 831 26.58 -14.02 5.61
N GLN A 832 25.91 -15.15 5.35
CA GLN A 832 26.55 -16.32 4.72
C GLN A 832 27.00 -16.03 3.28
N ALA A 833 26.20 -15.33 2.49
CA ALA A 833 26.54 -14.87 1.16
C ALA A 833 27.79 -13.98 1.18
N LEU A 834 27.82 -12.96 2.05
CA LEU A 834 28.98 -12.08 2.17
C LEU A 834 30.23 -12.84 2.59
N ALA A 835 30.11 -13.75 3.56
CA ALA A 835 31.21 -14.61 3.99
C ALA A 835 31.79 -15.40 2.81
N ARG A 836 30.95 -16.02 1.98
CA ARG A 836 31.41 -16.78 0.80
C ARG A 836 32.16 -15.89 -0.19
N LEU A 837 31.72 -14.65 -0.41
CA LEU A 837 32.40 -13.70 -1.31
C LEU A 837 33.83 -13.36 -0.86
N ILE A 838 34.06 -13.25 0.45
CA ILE A 838 35.38 -12.89 1.03
C ILE A 838 36.21 -14.13 1.47
N ARG A 839 35.66 -15.34 1.29
CA ARG A 839 36.26 -16.60 1.72
C ARG A 839 37.73 -16.81 1.35
N PRO A 840 38.17 -16.45 0.14
CA PRO A 840 39.56 -16.62 -0.27
C PRO A 840 40.59 -15.89 0.62
N ARG A 841 40.18 -14.88 1.40
CA ARG A 841 41.04 -14.11 2.33
C ARG A 841 40.63 -14.19 3.80
N PHE A 842 39.83 -15.19 4.19
CA PHE A 842 39.33 -15.30 5.57
C PHE A 842 40.40 -15.25 6.67
N LYS A 843 41.60 -15.80 6.42
CA LYS A 843 42.69 -15.80 7.39
C LYS A 843 43.29 -14.41 7.65
N GLU A 844 43.27 -13.54 6.64
CA GLU A 844 43.70 -12.14 6.73
C GLU A 844 42.56 -11.24 7.25
N ALA A 845 41.32 -11.56 6.85
CA ALA A 845 40.10 -10.89 7.30
C ALA A 845 39.81 -11.09 8.80
N GLY A 846 40.07 -12.30 9.34
CA GLY A 846 39.82 -12.63 10.74
C GLY A 846 40.59 -11.73 11.72
N GLY A 847 41.91 -11.67 11.59
CA GLY A 847 42.75 -10.82 12.44
C GLY A 847 42.46 -9.32 12.30
N MET A 848 42.03 -8.89 11.12
CA MET A 848 41.69 -7.50 10.84
C MET A 848 40.32 -7.09 11.37
N LEU A 849 39.29 -7.92 11.18
CA LEU A 849 37.97 -7.71 11.77
C LEU A 849 38.04 -7.74 13.31
N ALA A 850 38.86 -8.63 13.86
CA ALA A 850 39.20 -8.67 15.28
C ALA A 850 39.83 -7.36 15.77
N THR A 851 40.84 -6.85 15.05
CA THR A 851 41.54 -5.60 15.38
C THR A 851 40.62 -4.37 15.23
N PHE A 852 39.86 -4.30 14.15
CA PHE A 852 38.86 -3.28 13.90
C PHE A 852 37.78 -3.25 14.98
N TYR A 853 37.28 -4.43 15.40
CA TYR A 853 36.29 -4.54 16.46
C TYR A 853 36.84 -4.06 17.82
N LEU A 854 38.10 -4.40 18.12
CA LEU A 854 38.80 -3.88 19.30
C LEU A 854 38.97 -2.36 19.25
N ASP A 855 39.29 -1.79 18.09
CA ASP A 855 39.42 -0.35 17.91
C ASP A 855 38.06 0.36 18.01
N LEU A 856 37.00 -0.24 17.47
CA LEU A 856 35.63 0.25 17.63
C LEU A 856 35.18 0.23 19.10
N LEU A 857 35.44 -0.86 19.82
CA LEU A 857 35.17 -0.96 21.26
C LEU A 857 35.94 0.07 22.10
N ARG A 858 37.15 0.44 21.66
CA ARG A 858 37.95 1.51 22.30
C ARG A 858 37.36 2.90 22.04
N ARG A 859 36.80 3.14 20.85
CA ARG A 859 36.24 4.44 20.46
C ARG A 859 34.81 4.65 20.97
N GLU A 860 34.02 3.59 21.06
CA GLU A 860 32.62 3.62 21.50
C GLU A 860 32.28 2.54 22.55
N PRO A 861 32.78 2.67 23.79
CA PRO A 861 32.71 1.60 24.79
C PRO A 861 31.29 1.29 25.32
N LEU A 862 30.29 2.16 25.06
CA LEU A 862 28.98 2.11 25.73
C LEU A 862 27.76 2.37 24.81
N THR A 863 27.96 2.55 23.50
CA THR A 863 26.89 2.83 22.51
C THR A 863 26.52 1.59 21.68
N PHE A 864 26.53 0.40 22.28
CA PHE A 864 26.06 -0.82 21.62
C PHE A 864 24.51 -0.87 21.57
N GLN A 865 23.91 -0.18 20.60
CA GLN A 865 22.47 -0.31 20.28
C GLN A 865 22.23 -1.46 19.29
N VAL A 866 22.34 -2.71 19.77
CA VAL A 866 22.11 -3.92 18.93
C VAL A 866 20.67 -4.45 18.98
N LEU A 867 19.79 -3.86 19.80
CA LEU A 867 18.36 -4.20 19.82
C LEU A 867 17.50 -2.95 19.77
N GLU A 868 16.33 -3.07 19.12
CA GLU A 868 15.31 -2.06 18.80
C GLU A 868 14.79 -1.18 19.97
N ASN A 869 15.35 -1.28 21.18
CA ASN A 869 14.98 -0.48 22.34
C ASN A 869 16.20 0.31 22.89
N PRO A 870 16.11 1.65 22.99
CA PRO A 870 17.12 2.44 23.67
C PRO A 870 17.13 2.11 25.16
N LEU A 871 18.34 1.97 25.73
CA LEU A 871 18.53 1.74 27.16
C LEU A 871 18.04 2.96 27.94
N THR A 872 17.14 2.73 28.90
CA THR A 872 16.74 3.74 29.88
C THR A 872 17.95 4.16 30.73
N GLU A 873 17.91 5.37 31.28
CA GLU A 873 18.99 5.91 32.12
C GLU A 873 19.35 4.96 33.28
N ARG A 874 18.37 4.24 33.81
CA ARG A 874 18.55 3.21 34.85
C ARG A 874 19.32 1.99 34.35
N GLU A 875 18.98 1.48 33.16
CA GLU A 875 19.66 0.32 32.54
C GLU A 875 21.09 0.66 32.12
N ARG A 876 21.39 1.93 31.79
CA ARG A 876 22.76 2.39 31.49
C ARG A 876 23.69 2.38 32.71
N THR A 877 23.13 2.39 33.92
CA THR A 877 23.88 2.45 35.17
C THR A 877 23.89 1.13 35.95
N ASP A 878 23.09 0.14 35.53
CA ASP A 878 22.98 -1.16 36.20
C ASP A 878 24.06 -2.14 35.69
N PRO A 879 25.06 -2.51 36.52
CA PRO A 879 26.15 -3.38 36.09
C PRO A 879 25.69 -4.79 35.71
N GLY A 880 24.65 -5.32 36.35
CA GLY A 880 24.13 -6.65 36.08
C GLY A 880 23.34 -6.70 34.77
N TYR A 881 22.60 -5.62 34.47
CA TYR A 881 21.90 -5.48 33.20
C TYR A 881 22.88 -5.31 32.03
N LEU A 882 23.92 -4.48 32.20
CA LEU A 882 24.99 -4.31 31.21
C LEU A 882 25.72 -5.64 30.94
N GLN A 883 25.93 -6.47 31.96
CA GLN A 883 26.55 -7.78 31.82
C GLN A 883 25.69 -8.77 31.01
N VAL A 884 24.39 -8.86 31.31
CA VAL A 884 23.45 -9.72 30.55
C VAL A 884 23.31 -9.22 29.12
N ARG A 885 23.24 -7.90 28.93
CA ARG A 885 23.15 -7.28 27.61
C ARG A 885 24.41 -7.54 26.78
N PHE A 886 25.57 -7.41 27.40
CA PHE A 886 26.85 -7.74 26.77
C PHE A 886 26.97 -9.22 26.40
N GLN A 887 26.51 -10.14 27.24
CA GLN A 887 26.46 -11.57 26.90
C GLN A 887 25.55 -11.83 25.69
N TYR A 888 24.44 -11.10 25.58
CA TYR A 888 23.55 -11.17 24.42
C TYR A 888 24.21 -10.61 23.16
N ASP A 889 24.93 -9.49 23.25
CA ASP A 889 25.70 -8.91 22.13
C ASP A 889 26.86 -9.82 21.70
N LEU A 890 27.44 -10.59 22.63
CA LEU A 890 28.42 -11.65 22.34
C LEU A 890 27.79 -12.88 21.67
N GLN A 891 26.59 -13.28 22.07
CA GLN A 891 25.81 -14.31 21.34
C GLN A 891 25.38 -13.83 19.95
N TYR A 892 25.15 -12.52 19.81
CA TYR A 892 24.86 -11.89 18.53
C TYR A 892 26.09 -11.92 17.61
N PHE A 893 27.24 -11.51 18.16
CA PHE A 893 28.55 -11.66 17.54
C PHE A 893 28.82 -13.13 17.18
N ASP A 894 28.41 -14.07 18.05
CA ASP A 894 28.56 -15.51 17.81
C ASP A 894 27.84 -15.96 16.53
N SER A 895 26.58 -15.56 16.34
CA SER A 895 25.82 -15.89 15.13
C SER A 895 26.37 -15.27 13.83
N THR A 896 27.14 -14.17 13.94
CA THR A 896 27.55 -13.33 12.80
C THR A 896 29.03 -13.53 12.43
N TYR A 897 29.92 -13.81 13.39
CA TYR A 897 31.37 -13.88 13.20
C TYR A 897 31.86 -15.32 12.97
N TRP A 898 31.35 -16.31 13.74
CA TRP A 898 31.74 -17.72 13.56
C TRP A 898 31.13 -18.37 12.33
N SER A 899 30.07 -17.77 11.78
CA SER A 899 29.55 -18.10 10.47
C SER A 899 30.49 -17.64 9.33
N TRP A 900 31.42 -16.71 9.59
CA TRP A 900 32.36 -16.17 8.59
C TRP A 900 33.73 -16.84 8.67
N ALA A 901 34.35 -16.94 9.85
CA ALA A 901 35.62 -17.62 10.02
C ALA A 901 35.79 -18.07 11.48
N PRO A 902 36.04 -19.36 11.77
CA PRO A 902 36.43 -19.77 13.12
C PRO A 902 37.85 -19.25 13.41
N PRO A 903 38.06 -18.27 14.31
CA PRO A 903 39.37 -17.75 14.64
C PRO A 903 40.34 -18.81 15.15
N ASP A 904 41.61 -18.56 14.85
CA ASP A 904 42.75 -19.22 15.46
C ASP A 904 42.79 -18.91 16.98
N ALA A 905 43.20 -19.90 17.75
CA ALA A 905 43.46 -19.81 19.18
C ALA A 905 44.17 -18.53 19.62
N GLY A 906 45.23 -18.16 18.92
CA GLY A 906 46.06 -17.00 19.23
C GLY A 906 45.34 -15.67 19.00
N GLU A 907 44.41 -15.59 18.05
CA GLU A 907 43.60 -14.39 17.83
C GLU A 907 42.54 -14.21 18.90
N LEU A 908 41.89 -15.29 19.32
CA LEU A 908 40.94 -15.27 20.45
C LEU A 908 41.60 -14.81 21.74
N ILE A 909 42.82 -15.28 21.98
CA ILE A 909 43.63 -14.91 23.14
C ILE A 909 43.99 -13.42 23.09
N ARG A 910 44.47 -12.92 21.95
CA ARG A 910 44.76 -11.48 21.78
C ARG A 910 43.52 -10.59 21.94
N LEU A 911 42.36 -11.06 21.50
CA LEU A 911 41.09 -10.34 21.64
C LEU A 911 40.64 -10.26 23.10
N ALA A 912 40.72 -11.39 23.81
CA ALA A 912 40.38 -11.46 25.23
C ALA A 912 41.32 -10.59 26.10
N ASP A 913 42.64 -10.66 25.85
CA ASP A 913 43.64 -9.85 26.54
C ASP A 913 43.44 -8.34 26.28
N SER A 914 43.21 -7.94 25.02
CA SER A 914 42.96 -6.53 24.65
C SER A 914 41.64 -5.99 25.21
N PHE A 915 40.63 -6.84 25.35
CA PHE A 915 39.34 -6.46 25.93
C PHE A 915 39.40 -6.31 27.46
N ALA A 916 40.22 -7.13 28.11
CA ALA A 916 40.50 -7.02 29.54
C ALA A 916 41.14 -5.67 29.88
N GLU A 917 42.01 -5.15 29.01
CA GLU A 917 42.58 -3.80 29.15
C GLU A 917 41.50 -2.71 29.02
N VAL A 918 40.62 -2.79 28.02
CA VAL A 918 39.58 -1.77 27.76
C VAL A 918 38.53 -1.73 28.87
N THR A 919 38.23 -2.87 29.51
CA THR A 919 37.21 -2.98 30.56
C THR A 919 37.76 -2.81 31.99
N GLY A 920 39.03 -2.43 32.13
CA GLY A 920 39.66 -2.19 33.43
C GLY A 920 39.85 -3.46 34.27
N GLY A 921 40.05 -4.62 33.62
CA GLY A 921 40.43 -5.87 34.30
C GLY A 921 39.32 -6.58 35.08
N LYS A 922 38.03 -6.32 34.79
CA LYS A 922 36.91 -6.99 35.47
C LYS A 922 36.89 -8.49 35.17
N MET A 923 37.36 -9.29 36.13
CA MET A 923 37.62 -10.73 35.99
C MET A 923 36.43 -11.61 35.61
N GLU A 924 35.21 -11.28 36.07
CA GLU A 924 34.00 -12.03 35.71
C GLU A 924 33.63 -11.91 34.22
N MET A 925 33.96 -10.77 33.60
CA MET A 925 33.70 -10.51 32.19
C MET A 925 34.71 -11.27 31.31
N HIS A 926 35.98 -11.27 31.71
CA HIS A 926 37.03 -12.10 31.10
C HIS A 926 36.71 -13.59 31.20
N ARG A 927 36.23 -14.06 32.36
CA ARG A 927 35.81 -15.45 32.57
C ARG A 927 34.65 -15.83 31.63
N SER A 928 33.62 -15.00 31.53
CA SER A 928 32.46 -15.24 30.65
C SER A 928 32.83 -15.23 29.16
N LEU A 929 33.80 -14.39 28.76
CA LEU A 929 34.37 -14.34 27.40
C LEU A 929 35.15 -15.62 27.09
N VAL A 930 36.07 -16.03 27.96
CA VAL A 930 36.84 -17.28 27.79
C VAL A 930 35.91 -18.49 27.79
N GLU A 931 34.86 -18.54 28.63
CA GLU A 931 33.81 -19.57 28.60
C GLU A 931 33.09 -19.64 27.25
N THR A 932 32.72 -18.48 26.70
CA THR A 932 32.02 -18.37 25.42
C THR A 932 32.94 -18.80 24.28
N PHE A 933 34.18 -18.32 24.26
CA PHE A 933 35.19 -18.70 23.26
C PHE A 933 35.57 -20.18 23.32
N CYS A 934 35.74 -20.74 24.52
CA CYS A 934 36.01 -22.16 24.71
C CYS A 934 34.80 -23.06 24.38
N ARG A 935 33.55 -22.59 24.58
CA ARG A 935 32.33 -23.31 24.17
C ARG A 935 32.19 -23.44 22.65
N LEU A 936 32.78 -22.53 21.87
CA LEU A 936 32.45 -22.35 20.45
C LEU A 936 33.63 -22.55 19.49
N GLY A 937 34.90 -22.46 19.93
CA GLY A 937 36.08 -22.67 19.07
C GLY A 937 36.62 -24.12 18.99
N PRO A 938 37.50 -24.44 18.01
CA PRO A 938 38.12 -25.76 17.88
C PRO A 938 39.03 -26.11 19.07
N TYR A 939 39.03 -27.38 19.50
CA TYR A 939 39.56 -27.88 20.79
C TYR A 939 41.02 -27.48 21.09
N ALA A 940 41.87 -27.40 20.06
CA ALA A 940 43.27 -27.01 20.19
C ALA A 940 43.47 -25.58 20.75
N ALA A 941 42.51 -24.69 20.52
CA ALA A 941 42.57 -23.30 20.99
C ALA A 941 42.31 -23.15 22.48
N CYS A 942 41.34 -23.89 23.00
CA CYS A 942 41.00 -23.87 24.42
C CYS A 942 42.12 -24.53 25.25
N GLN A 943 42.89 -25.46 24.67
CA GLN A 943 44.00 -26.14 25.35
C GLN A 943 45.15 -25.20 25.73
N SER A 944 45.53 -24.27 24.85
CA SER A 944 46.58 -23.26 25.09
C SER A 944 46.25 -22.33 26.27
N GLU A 945 45.00 -21.86 26.34
CA GLU A 945 44.54 -20.97 27.42
C GLU A 945 44.29 -21.73 28.73
N THR A 946 43.83 -22.98 28.64
CA THR A 946 43.73 -23.88 29.80
C THR A 946 45.11 -24.10 30.42
N ASP A 947 46.16 -24.33 29.62
CA ASP A 947 47.53 -24.49 30.10
C ASP A 947 48.15 -23.19 30.64
N ARG A 948 47.64 -22.01 30.25
CA ARG A 948 48.04 -20.70 30.81
C ARG A 948 47.33 -20.39 32.13
N LEU A 949 46.01 -20.60 32.21
CA LEU A 949 45.20 -20.43 33.43
C LEU A 949 45.60 -21.43 34.52
N LEU A 950 45.89 -22.69 34.16
CA LEU A 950 46.41 -23.73 35.07
C LEU A 950 47.68 -23.33 35.87
N ARG A 951 48.35 -22.22 35.51
CA ARG A 951 49.49 -21.68 36.26
C ARG A 951 49.11 -20.78 37.44
N ASN A 952 47.87 -20.30 37.59
CA ASN A 952 47.50 -19.36 38.66
C ASN A 952 46.23 -19.74 39.45
N THR A 953 46.43 -20.24 40.66
CA THR A 953 45.47 -20.37 41.78
C THR A 953 44.40 -21.49 41.75
N ALA A 954 44.15 -22.05 42.94
CA ALA A 954 43.28 -23.20 43.21
C ALA A 954 41.78 -23.09 42.82
N PRO A 955 41.13 -21.91 42.78
CA PRO A 955 39.71 -21.79 42.38
C PRO A 955 39.43 -22.14 40.90
N GLU A 956 40.47 -22.18 40.06
CA GLU A 956 40.36 -22.45 38.63
C GLU A 956 40.24 -23.96 38.32
N ARG A 957 40.59 -24.84 39.28
CA ARG A 957 40.48 -26.30 39.14
C ARG A 957 39.04 -26.82 39.19
N ASP A 958 38.26 -26.40 40.18
CA ASP A 958 36.85 -26.82 40.34
C ASP A 958 35.98 -26.34 39.16
N PHE A 959 36.32 -25.16 38.63
CA PHE A 959 35.68 -24.54 37.49
C PHE A 959 35.87 -25.35 36.19
N LEU A 960 37.11 -25.74 35.88
CA LEU A 960 37.43 -26.55 34.70
C LEU A 960 36.80 -27.95 34.77
N GLU A 961 36.76 -28.56 35.95
CA GLU A 961 36.13 -29.86 36.16
C GLU A 961 34.63 -29.81 35.84
N THR A 962 33.97 -28.70 36.19
CA THR A 962 32.54 -28.47 35.91
C THR A 962 32.27 -28.22 34.42
N VAL A 963 33.13 -27.45 33.73
CA VAL A 963 33.02 -27.19 32.29
C VAL A 963 33.21 -28.46 31.46
N TYR A 964 34.22 -29.28 31.78
CA TYR A 964 34.46 -30.56 31.10
C TYR A 964 33.36 -31.59 31.38
N ARG A 965 32.86 -31.67 32.62
CA ARG A 965 31.74 -32.55 33.01
C ARG A 965 30.46 -32.23 32.23
N ASN A 966 30.12 -30.95 32.09
CA ASN A 966 28.91 -30.50 31.38
C ASN A 966 28.99 -30.76 29.87
N ARG A 967 30.15 -30.58 29.24
CA ARG A 967 30.36 -30.85 27.81
C ARG A 967 30.30 -32.35 27.47
N ILE A 968 30.81 -33.20 28.35
CA ILE A 968 30.74 -34.66 28.19
C ILE A 968 29.30 -35.17 28.36
N GLN A 969 28.53 -34.63 29.32
CA GLN A 969 27.10 -34.93 29.45
C GLN A 969 26.24 -34.42 28.28
N ALA A 970 26.66 -33.36 27.59
CA ALA A 970 26.03 -32.91 26.36
C ALA A 970 26.33 -33.85 25.19
N ALA A 971 27.58 -34.33 25.07
CA ALA A 971 27.98 -35.30 24.04
C ALA A 971 27.33 -36.68 24.21
N LEU A 972 27.04 -37.11 25.44
CA LEU A 972 26.35 -38.37 25.73
C LEU A 972 24.84 -38.36 25.39
N ARG A 973 24.25 -37.18 25.13
CA ARG A 973 22.82 -37.01 24.80
C ARG A 973 22.48 -37.14 23.32
N TYR A 974 23.47 -37.12 22.43
CA TYR A 974 23.28 -37.29 20.98
C TYR A 974 23.81 -38.68 20.57
N GLY A 975 22.92 -39.52 20.00
CA GLY A 975 22.99 -40.98 19.96
C GLY A 975 24.01 -41.67 19.03
N ASP A 976 23.84 -43.00 18.93
CA ASP A 976 24.80 -44.06 18.61
C ASP A 976 25.67 -43.88 17.35
N TRP A 977 26.99 -43.87 17.59
CA TRP A 977 28.03 -44.05 16.60
C TRP A 977 28.88 -45.29 16.95
N PRO A 978 29.58 -45.92 15.97
CA PRO A 978 30.36 -47.13 16.19
C PRO A 978 31.50 -46.89 17.21
N GLY A 979 31.36 -47.41 18.43
CA GLY A 979 32.30 -47.18 19.54
C GLY A 979 31.69 -46.43 20.73
N ALA A 980 30.47 -45.88 20.60
CA ALA A 980 29.76 -45.19 21.68
C ALA A 980 29.55 -46.08 22.93
N GLU A 981 29.41 -47.39 22.75
CA GLU A 981 29.23 -48.35 23.84
C GLU A 981 30.54 -48.73 24.54
N GLU A 982 31.66 -48.85 23.82
CA GLU A 982 32.99 -49.02 24.42
C GLU A 982 33.40 -47.75 25.18
N TYR A 983 33.10 -46.58 24.62
CA TYR A 983 33.32 -45.27 25.25
C TYR A 983 32.49 -45.11 26.53
N ARG A 984 31.20 -45.47 26.51
CA ARG A 984 30.35 -45.52 27.72
C ARG A 984 30.92 -46.47 28.78
N ARG A 985 31.46 -47.63 28.37
CA ARG A 985 32.06 -48.62 29.29
C ARG A 985 33.36 -48.12 29.93
N ARG A 986 34.25 -47.49 29.16
CA ARG A 986 35.49 -46.89 29.66
C ARG A 986 35.24 -45.70 30.57
N TRP A 987 34.24 -44.88 30.25
CA TRP A 987 33.85 -43.75 31.08
C TRP A 987 33.19 -44.18 32.39
N ALA A 988 32.32 -45.20 32.37
CA ALA A 988 31.75 -45.77 33.60
C ALA A 988 32.85 -46.28 34.56
N ALA A 989 33.91 -46.90 34.02
CA ALA A 989 35.07 -47.34 34.80
C ALA A 989 35.92 -46.20 35.37
N ILE A 990 35.85 -44.99 34.79
CA ILE A 990 36.51 -43.77 35.29
C ILE A 990 35.62 -43.03 36.31
N ALA A 991 34.29 -43.07 36.13
CA ALA A 991 33.32 -42.39 37.00
C ALA A 991 33.13 -43.11 38.35
N ASP A 992 33.25 -44.44 38.40
CA ASP A 992 33.16 -45.21 39.66
C ASP A 992 34.36 -44.99 40.60
N ASP A 993 35.49 -44.48 40.10
CA ASP A 993 36.70 -44.20 40.89
C ASP A 993 36.94 -42.69 41.09
N SER A 994 35.85 -41.95 41.36
CA SER A 994 35.85 -40.50 41.61
C SER A 994 36.68 -40.04 42.82
N ARG A 995 37.45 -40.94 43.46
CA ARG A 995 38.36 -40.63 44.57
C ARG A 995 39.85 -40.78 44.22
N SER A 996 40.22 -41.38 43.08
CA SER A 996 41.64 -41.52 42.68
C SER A 996 41.96 -40.62 41.46
N GLY A 997 42.29 -39.37 41.75
CA GLY A 997 42.57 -38.33 40.74
C GLY A 997 43.81 -38.59 39.87
N SER A 998 43.75 -39.50 38.89
CA SER A 998 44.81 -39.65 37.89
C SER A 998 44.48 -38.88 36.60
N LEU A 999 44.94 -37.63 36.57
CA LEU A 999 44.90 -36.69 35.44
C LEU A 999 45.43 -37.31 34.13
N GLU A 1000 46.32 -38.30 34.22
CA GLU A 1000 46.85 -39.04 33.07
C GLU A 1000 45.81 -39.89 32.35
N ARG A 1001 44.83 -40.46 33.05
CA ARG A 1001 43.79 -41.30 32.43
C ARG A 1001 42.78 -40.46 31.66
N ILE A 1002 42.41 -39.29 32.18
CA ILE A 1002 41.59 -38.30 31.46
C ILE A 1002 42.35 -37.80 30.21
N ARG A 1003 43.65 -37.51 30.33
CA ARG A 1003 44.51 -37.13 29.19
C ARG A 1003 44.67 -38.25 28.16
N ALA A 1004 44.68 -39.52 28.57
CA ALA A 1004 44.76 -40.66 27.67
C ALA A 1004 43.46 -40.84 26.86
N GLU A 1005 42.30 -40.65 27.49
CA GLU A 1005 41.00 -40.75 26.81
C GLU A 1005 40.74 -39.57 25.87
N ILE A 1006 41.17 -38.35 26.23
CA ILE A 1006 41.17 -37.19 25.31
C ILE A 1006 42.05 -37.48 24.08
N ARG A 1007 43.20 -38.11 24.27
CA ARG A 1007 44.08 -38.53 23.16
C ARG A 1007 43.43 -39.59 22.27
N TYR A 1008 42.71 -40.54 22.86
CA TYR A 1008 41.95 -41.54 22.12
C TYR A 1008 40.87 -40.90 21.24
N ARG A 1009 40.16 -39.90 21.76
CA ARG A 1009 39.13 -39.15 21.03
C ARG A 1009 39.70 -38.33 19.87
N LEU A 1010 40.86 -37.68 20.07
CA LEU A 1010 41.57 -36.95 19.01
C LEU A 1010 42.04 -37.88 17.89
N ASN A 1011 42.49 -39.09 18.23
CA ASN A 1011 42.87 -40.09 17.24
C ASN A 1011 41.64 -40.63 16.47
N LEU A 1012 40.49 -40.74 17.13
CA LEU A 1012 39.24 -41.18 16.51
C LEU A 1012 38.63 -40.12 15.59
N GLU A 1013 38.61 -38.84 15.99
CA GLU A 1013 38.17 -37.72 15.15
C GLU A 1013 39.10 -37.54 13.94
N ALA A 1014 40.41 -37.70 14.14
CA ALA A 1014 41.38 -37.70 13.04
C ALA A 1014 41.21 -38.90 12.09
N TYR A 1015 40.75 -40.04 12.59
CA TYR A 1015 40.42 -41.22 11.79
C TYR A 1015 39.13 -41.00 10.98
N LEU A 1016 38.06 -40.50 11.61
CA LEU A 1016 36.78 -40.20 10.96
C LEU A 1016 36.92 -39.12 9.87
N ALA A 1017 37.67 -38.05 10.16
CA ALA A 1017 37.98 -37.00 9.19
C ALA A 1017 38.82 -37.49 7.99
N ARG A 1018 39.59 -38.58 8.14
CA ARG A 1018 40.32 -39.22 7.04
C ARG A 1018 39.48 -40.23 6.27
N SER A 1019 38.48 -40.85 6.91
CA SER A 1019 37.56 -41.81 6.24
C SER A 1019 36.43 -41.14 5.47
N GLY A 1020 36.26 -39.81 5.58
CA GLY A 1020 35.23 -39.06 4.86
C GLY A 1020 33.80 -39.34 5.33
N GLN A 1021 33.64 -39.84 6.56
CA GLN A 1021 32.35 -40.01 7.23
C GLN A 1021 32.05 -38.86 8.18
#